data_AF-A0A9N8LQG5-F1
#
_entry.id   AF-A0A9N8LQG5-F1
#
_cell.length_a   1.000
_cell.length_b   1.000
_cell.length_c   1.000
_cell.angle_alpha   90.00
_cell.angle_beta   90.00
_cell.angle_gamma   90.00
#
_symmetry.space_group_name_H-M   'P 1'
#
loop_
_entity.id
_entity.type
_entity.pdbx_description
1 polymer ?
#
loop_
_entity_poly.entity_id
_entity_poly.type
_entity_poly.pdbx_seq_one_letter_code
_entity_poly.pdbx_strand_id
1 'polypeptide(L)'
;MPVAVSTESLLRKAFPELDDPIVSYLSGFVDEPDESPEQALTDVIEPILESATRYNPAQARELKAVLAAIRAVLEEKAPEDDELYQTSTGLTRLDRVVDMSKTAMSKTAGFDTAGGVDLGLGGSKKNRTTVDLKKLEKQEAKTRAKLAKRAQRDLYESSKVVEQAKNQASYEELFLKVNPLENAAHRGKNKDVHLPSIDLNFGSNRLLNNATLTLASGRRYGVIGRNGYGKSTLLRNMALRELPIPSHISLLYVEQEIHGDDTTALDAVLRADVWRERLLVEERAINVQLAALEEVAAAAAATEVAEATDGGPMDMPTRQREMKREELTVRLGEVQAQLIEMDAESGPARAAALLNGLGISPEQQSWPTKSFSGGWRMRLALARALFCKPDLLMLDEPSNMLDLDAIAWLEDYLVEEWKGTLLLVSHDRAFLDNVATDIIHVHSQRLDYYKGNFSQFYSTREERRLNQQREYEANKLKREHLQAFVDRWRYNANRAAQAQSRLKELERLPILEPPEADDVITFRLPEVEQLNPPLIQLDEVTFGYTPDRILLEHVSVDVTMDSRIAVIGPNGAGKSTLMKLLIGDLAPIKGDQKKNGRLRIGHFSQHHIDQLDYKATPVGFLTAKFPGRTEQEYRSHLGAFGITGSTGLQKIETLSGGQKSRVAFAQLSLQRAHILVLDEPTNHLDVEGLDALASAIKKWNGGVIVISHDQTFIKETCNEVIVVRNGKAVRKRFDGNLRAVLFD
;
A
#
# COMPACT_ATOMS: atom_id res chain seq x y z
N MET A 1 66.36 -19.75 -4.02
CA MET A 1 65.00 -19.22 -3.74
C MET A 1 64.31 -19.00 -5.07
N PRO A 2 63.42 -19.91 -5.50
CA PRO A 2 62.66 -19.72 -6.73
C PRO A 2 61.54 -18.69 -6.47
N VAL A 3 61.35 -17.79 -7.44
CA VAL A 3 60.34 -16.72 -7.40
C VAL A 3 58.96 -17.36 -7.42
N ALA A 4 58.17 -17.17 -6.36
CA ALA A 4 56.77 -17.60 -6.32
C ALA A 4 55.99 -16.88 -7.43
N VAL A 5 55.63 -17.62 -8.47
CA VAL A 5 54.81 -17.11 -9.58
C VAL A 5 53.40 -16.89 -9.04
N SER A 6 52.87 -15.67 -9.10
CA SER A 6 51.50 -15.42 -8.62
C SER A 6 50.48 -16.16 -9.48
N THR A 7 49.51 -16.79 -8.84
CA THR A 7 48.35 -17.49 -9.45
C THR A 7 47.60 -16.59 -10.43
N GLU A 8 47.46 -15.30 -10.10
CA GLU A 8 46.92 -14.27 -10.97
C GLU A 8 47.68 -14.12 -12.30
N SER A 9 49.03 -14.14 -12.25
CA SER A 9 49.87 -14.02 -13.45
C SER A 9 49.79 -15.25 -14.37
N LEU A 10 49.59 -16.44 -13.79
CA LEU A 10 49.37 -17.68 -14.53
C LEU A 10 48.03 -17.67 -15.26
N LEU A 11 46.96 -17.22 -14.58
CA LEU A 11 45.62 -17.10 -15.15
C LEU A 11 45.59 -16.06 -16.28
N ARG A 12 46.19 -14.88 -16.08
CA ARG A 12 46.24 -13.83 -17.12
C ARG A 12 47.10 -14.22 -18.33
N LYS A 13 48.16 -15.00 -18.14
CA LYS A 13 49.03 -15.46 -19.24
C LYS A 13 48.33 -16.50 -20.11
N ALA A 14 47.51 -17.38 -19.52
CA ALA A 14 46.77 -18.39 -20.26
C ALA A 14 45.44 -17.87 -20.83
N PHE A 15 44.79 -16.94 -20.14
CA PHE A 15 43.48 -16.41 -20.51
C PHE A 15 43.47 -14.87 -20.44
N PRO A 16 43.99 -14.19 -21.46
CA PRO A 16 44.06 -12.72 -21.48
C PRO A 16 42.69 -12.03 -21.61
N GLU A 17 41.64 -12.76 -22.01
CA GLU A 17 40.27 -12.24 -22.17
C GLU A 17 39.37 -12.46 -20.94
N LEU A 18 39.91 -12.99 -19.82
CA LEU A 18 39.15 -13.21 -18.60
C LEU A 18 38.95 -11.90 -17.83
N ASP A 19 37.72 -11.61 -17.39
CA ASP A 19 37.41 -10.40 -16.63
C ASP A 19 38.14 -10.34 -15.27
N ASP A 20 38.64 -9.17 -14.89
CA ASP A 20 39.41 -8.93 -13.66
C ASP A 20 38.73 -9.45 -12.37
N PRO A 21 37.40 -9.33 -12.17
CA PRO A 21 36.73 -9.87 -10.99
C PRO A 21 36.78 -11.40 -10.91
N ILE A 22 36.74 -12.09 -12.06
CA ILE A 22 36.79 -13.57 -12.12
C ILE A 22 38.20 -14.04 -11.80
N VAL A 23 39.22 -13.36 -12.33
CA VAL A 23 40.62 -13.66 -12.02
C VAL A 23 40.91 -13.43 -10.54
N SER A 24 40.43 -12.32 -9.96
CA SER A 24 40.60 -12.04 -8.53
C SER A 24 39.87 -13.05 -7.65
N TYR A 25 38.67 -13.48 -8.04
CA TYR A 25 37.91 -14.49 -7.30
C TYR A 25 38.61 -15.86 -7.32
N LEU A 26 39.05 -16.31 -8.50
CA LEU A 26 39.76 -17.58 -8.64
C LEU A 26 41.12 -17.57 -7.95
N SER A 27 41.85 -16.45 -8.01
CA SER A 27 43.13 -16.30 -7.29
C SER A 27 42.92 -16.37 -5.78
N GLY A 28 41.93 -15.65 -5.25
CA GLY A 28 41.61 -15.69 -3.81
C GLY A 28 41.23 -17.09 -3.34
N PHE A 29 40.46 -17.82 -4.15
CA PHE A 29 40.05 -19.19 -3.82
C PHE A 29 41.20 -20.22 -3.86
N VAL A 30 42.22 -19.97 -4.70
CA VAL A 30 43.43 -20.81 -4.75
C VAL A 30 44.42 -20.45 -3.64
N ASP A 31 44.43 -19.18 -3.20
CA ASP A 31 45.33 -18.71 -2.15
C ASP A 31 44.84 -19.05 -0.74
N GLU A 32 43.52 -19.16 -0.52
CA GLU A 32 42.86 -19.58 0.73
C GLU A 32 41.77 -20.64 0.47
N PRO A 33 42.13 -21.94 0.33
CA PRO A 33 41.14 -22.99 0.11
C PRO A 33 40.43 -23.39 1.41
N ASP A 34 39.11 -23.15 1.47
CA ASP A 34 38.24 -23.59 2.59
C ASP A 34 37.84 -25.09 2.50
N GLU A 35 38.08 -25.73 1.35
CA GLU A 35 37.68 -27.11 1.04
C GLU A 35 38.88 -27.96 0.59
N SER A 36 38.69 -29.28 0.49
CA SER A 36 39.77 -30.16 0.03
C SER A 36 40.23 -29.79 -1.39
N PRO A 37 41.54 -29.83 -1.70
CA PRO A 37 42.09 -29.37 -2.98
C PRO A 37 41.41 -29.99 -4.21
N GLU A 38 41.03 -31.27 -4.12
CA GLU A 38 40.36 -31.98 -5.22
C GLU A 38 38.90 -31.52 -5.42
N GLN A 39 38.19 -31.19 -4.33
CA GLN A 39 36.83 -30.64 -4.39
C GLN A 39 36.83 -29.22 -4.94
N ALA A 40 37.73 -28.36 -4.44
CA ALA A 40 37.88 -26.99 -4.92
C ALA A 40 38.16 -26.91 -6.43
N LEU A 41 39.00 -27.82 -6.94
CA LEU A 41 39.34 -27.88 -8.36
C LEU A 41 38.15 -28.33 -9.22
N THR A 42 37.44 -29.37 -8.79
CA THR A 42 36.40 -30.04 -9.61
C THR A 42 35.05 -29.29 -9.56
N ASP A 43 34.69 -28.75 -8.39
CA ASP A 43 33.37 -28.15 -8.19
C ASP A 43 33.32 -26.66 -8.54
N VAL A 44 34.44 -25.94 -8.48
CA VAL A 44 34.49 -24.48 -8.64
C VAL A 44 35.40 -24.03 -9.79
N ILE A 45 36.67 -24.42 -9.79
CA ILE A 45 37.68 -23.86 -10.71
C ILE A 45 37.50 -24.40 -12.14
N GLU A 46 37.36 -25.72 -12.31
CA GLU A 46 37.23 -26.37 -13.61
C GLU A 46 35.95 -25.93 -14.37
N PRO A 47 34.75 -25.88 -13.76
CA PRO A 47 33.54 -25.45 -14.45
C PRO A 47 33.58 -23.99 -14.91
N ILE A 48 34.20 -23.11 -14.12
CA ILE A 48 34.32 -21.68 -14.45
C ILE A 48 35.27 -21.51 -15.64
N LEU A 49 36.44 -22.16 -15.63
CA LEU A 49 37.40 -22.07 -16.72
C LEU A 49 36.92 -22.79 -18.00
N GLU A 50 36.20 -23.91 -17.88
CA GLU A 50 35.54 -24.56 -19.02
C GLU A 50 34.45 -23.67 -19.65
N SER A 51 33.69 -22.94 -18.81
CA SER A 51 32.67 -22.01 -19.30
C SER A 51 33.28 -20.81 -20.05
N ALA A 52 34.43 -20.32 -19.59
CA ALA A 52 35.15 -19.20 -20.20
C ALA A 52 35.84 -19.56 -21.53
N THR A 53 36.30 -20.82 -21.67
CA THR A 53 37.08 -21.28 -22.85
C THR A 53 36.23 -21.91 -23.95
N ARG A 54 34.90 -21.96 -23.77
CA ARG A 54 33.96 -22.72 -24.61
C ARG A 54 33.92 -22.31 -26.10
N TYR A 55 34.37 -21.10 -26.42
CA TYR A 55 34.29 -20.52 -27.76
C TYR A 55 35.64 -20.45 -28.50
N ASN A 56 36.75 -20.87 -27.88
CA ASN A 56 38.09 -20.75 -28.47
C ASN A 56 38.89 -22.08 -28.41
N PRO A 57 39.01 -22.84 -29.52
CA PRO A 57 39.61 -24.17 -29.53
C PRO A 57 41.12 -24.20 -29.25
N ALA A 58 41.82 -23.06 -29.40
CA ALA A 58 43.23 -22.94 -29.04
C ALA A 58 43.45 -22.94 -27.52
N GLN A 59 42.57 -22.26 -26.78
CA GLN A 59 42.64 -22.13 -25.31
C GLN A 59 42.22 -23.42 -24.57
N ALA A 60 41.37 -24.25 -25.19
CA ALA A 60 40.99 -25.56 -24.65
C ALA A 60 42.18 -26.53 -24.51
N ARG A 61 43.23 -26.35 -25.31
CA ARG A 61 44.46 -27.17 -25.24
C ARG A 61 45.38 -26.73 -24.09
N GLU A 62 45.36 -25.44 -23.77
CA GLU A 62 46.12 -24.85 -22.65
C GLU A 62 45.40 -25.02 -21.31
N LEU A 63 44.07 -25.13 -21.31
CA LEU A 63 43.24 -25.36 -20.11
C LEU A 63 43.72 -26.56 -19.28
N LYS A 64 44.03 -27.69 -19.92
CA LYS A 64 44.53 -28.88 -19.20
C LYS A 64 45.90 -28.66 -18.55
N ALA A 65 46.76 -27.86 -19.17
CA ALA A 65 48.07 -27.54 -18.62
C ALA A 65 47.96 -26.56 -17.44
N VAL A 66 47.04 -25.60 -17.53
CA VAL A 66 46.77 -24.62 -16.46
C VAL A 66 46.11 -25.27 -15.26
N LEU A 67 45.12 -26.15 -15.46
CA LEU A 67 44.49 -26.90 -14.38
C LEU A 67 45.50 -27.81 -13.66
N ALA A 68 46.43 -28.42 -14.38
CA ALA A 68 47.52 -29.19 -13.78
C ALA A 68 48.49 -28.32 -12.97
N ALA A 69 48.79 -27.10 -13.44
CA ALA A 69 49.62 -26.14 -12.71
C ALA A 69 48.92 -25.61 -11.44
N ILE A 70 47.63 -25.30 -11.51
CA ILE A 70 46.82 -24.87 -10.36
C ILE A 70 46.69 -25.99 -9.34
N ARG A 71 46.51 -27.24 -9.79
CA ARG A 71 46.51 -28.43 -8.92
C ARG A 71 47.82 -28.56 -8.15
N ALA A 72 48.98 -28.39 -8.81
CA ALA A 72 50.27 -28.44 -8.14
C ALA A 72 50.45 -27.33 -7.09
N VAL A 73 49.95 -26.11 -7.36
CA VAL A 73 49.98 -25.01 -6.39
C VAL A 73 49.05 -25.26 -5.20
N LEU A 74 47.88 -25.85 -5.43
CA LEU A 74 46.95 -26.23 -4.36
C LEU A 74 47.49 -27.39 -3.49
N GLU A 75 48.19 -28.35 -4.09
CA GLU A 75 48.86 -29.45 -3.37
C GLU A 75 50.07 -28.94 -2.56
N GLU A 76 50.80 -27.94 -3.06
CA GLU A 76 51.94 -27.31 -2.34
C GLU A 76 51.48 -26.41 -1.17
N LYS A 77 50.29 -25.81 -1.28
CA LYS A 77 49.70 -24.94 -0.25
C LYS A 77 48.79 -25.68 0.75
N ALA A 78 48.60 -26.98 0.59
CA ALA A 78 47.84 -27.77 1.55
C ALA A 78 48.56 -27.80 2.91
N PRO A 79 47.86 -27.55 4.03
CA PRO A 79 48.49 -27.61 5.35
C PRO A 79 48.97 -29.03 5.69
N GLU A 80 50.19 -29.17 6.19
CA GLU A 80 50.70 -30.41 6.83
C GLU A 80 49.97 -30.65 8.17
N ASP A 81 48.68 -30.98 8.13
CA ASP A 81 47.93 -31.50 9.27
C ASP A 81 47.11 -32.72 8.80
N ASP A 82 47.83 -33.82 8.61
CA ASP A 82 47.32 -35.11 8.13
C ASP A 82 46.59 -35.93 9.24
N GLU A 83 46.05 -35.27 10.28
CA GLU A 83 45.40 -35.96 11.41
C GLU A 83 43.93 -35.58 11.69
N LEU A 84 43.32 -34.63 10.97
CA LEU A 84 41.96 -34.16 11.32
C LEU A 84 40.81 -34.52 10.38
N TYR A 85 41.03 -35.26 9.28
CA TYR A 85 39.93 -35.66 8.38
C TYR A 85 39.95 -37.11 7.92
N GLN A 86 40.51 -38.02 8.71
CA GLN A 86 40.27 -39.46 8.55
C GLN A 86 40.10 -40.14 9.91
N THR A 87 38.88 -40.08 10.48
CA THR A 87 38.19 -41.21 11.15
C THR A 87 36.96 -40.73 11.92
N SER A 88 35.80 -40.73 11.27
CA SER A 88 34.53 -40.95 11.98
C SER A 88 33.62 -41.90 11.18
N THR A 89 34.20 -43.00 10.71
CA THR A 89 33.48 -44.24 10.41
C THR A 89 33.63 -45.17 11.62
N GLY A 90 32.63 -45.18 12.51
CA GLY A 90 32.57 -46.11 13.63
C GLY A 90 31.79 -45.59 14.82
N LEU A 91 30.45 -45.63 14.77
CA LEU A 91 29.64 -45.45 15.97
C LEU A 91 29.75 -46.70 16.86
N THR A 92 30.29 -46.50 18.06
CA THR A 92 30.33 -47.45 19.16
C THR A 92 28.92 -47.71 19.70
N ARG A 93 28.62 -49.00 19.93
CA ARG A 93 27.38 -49.47 20.56
C ARG A 93 27.31 -48.99 22.01
N LEU A 94 26.27 -48.24 22.35
CA LEU A 94 25.78 -48.17 23.72
C LEU A 94 24.93 -49.41 23.99
N ASP A 95 25.53 -50.38 24.67
CA ASP A 95 24.80 -51.49 25.27
C ASP A 95 24.00 -50.98 26.48
N ARG A 96 22.72 -51.37 26.49
CA ARG A 96 21.71 -51.20 27.56
C ARG A 96 21.12 -49.80 27.76
N VAL A 97 19.99 -49.57 27.10
CA VAL A 97 18.86 -48.85 27.72
C VAL A 97 17.76 -49.87 28.01
N VAL A 98 17.32 -49.83 29.26
CA VAL A 98 16.30 -50.65 29.89
C VAL A 98 14.97 -50.55 29.14
N ASP A 99 14.35 -51.71 28.90
CA ASP A 99 12.97 -51.88 28.45
C ASP A 99 11.98 -51.13 29.36
N MET A 100 11.10 -50.32 28.76
CA MET A 100 9.72 -50.18 29.21
C MET A 100 8.83 -49.93 27.99
N SER A 101 8.57 -51.01 27.25
CA SER A 101 7.44 -51.07 26.33
C SER A 101 6.17 -51.42 27.12
N LYS A 102 5.14 -50.60 26.92
CA LYS A 102 3.72 -50.94 26.90
C LYS A 102 3.06 -51.54 28.16
N THR A 103 2.11 -50.78 28.68
CA THR A 103 0.84 -51.27 29.24
C THR A 103 -0.13 -50.09 29.13
N ALA A 104 -1.32 -50.11 28.54
CA ALA A 104 -2.10 -51.10 27.80
C ALA A 104 -3.09 -50.31 26.91
N MET A 105 -3.54 -50.93 25.81
CA MET A 105 -4.65 -50.45 24.99
C MET A 105 -6.00 -50.62 25.69
N SER A 106 -6.97 -49.78 25.30
CA SER A 106 -8.40 -50.13 25.20
C SER A 106 -9.03 -49.14 24.20
N LYS A 107 -9.56 -49.54 23.04
CA LYS A 107 -10.66 -50.46 22.67
C LYS A 107 -11.91 -49.63 22.25
N THR A 108 -12.30 -49.85 20.98
CA THR A 108 -13.67 -49.96 20.44
C THR A 108 -14.64 -48.77 20.52
N ALA A 109 -15.12 -48.28 19.36
CA ALA A 109 -16.44 -48.59 18.77
C ALA A 109 -17.08 -47.43 17.96
N GLY A 110 -17.77 -47.76 16.86
CA GLY A 110 -18.76 -46.92 16.14
C GLY A 110 -18.23 -46.32 14.83
N PHE A 111 -18.27 -46.97 13.66
CA PHE A 111 -19.42 -47.47 12.86
C PHE A 111 -20.21 -46.33 12.17
N ASP A 112 -19.96 -46.13 10.86
CA ASP A 112 -20.93 -46.02 9.75
C ASP A 112 -20.28 -45.35 8.50
N THR A 113 -19.84 -46.10 7.49
CA THR A 113 -20.56 -46.72 6.33
C THR A 113 -20.56 -45.83 5.08
N ALA A 114 -19.76 -46.22 4.07
CA ALA A 114 -20.22 -46.58 2.70
C ALA A 114 -19.05 -46.56 1.68
N GLY A 115 -18.81 -47.70 1.02
CA GLY A 115 -18.03 -47.79 -0.22
C GLY A 115 -16.80 -48.69 -0.14
N GLY A 116 -17.00 -50.00 -0.22
CA GLY A 116 -15.94 -51.01 -0.15
C GLY A 116 -15.12 -51.15 -1.42
N VAL A 117 -13.83 -51.48 -1.23
CA VAL A 117 -13.05 -52.31 -2.14
C VAL A 117 -12.26 -53.28 -1.26
N ASP A 118 -12.70 -54.54 -1.25
CA ASP A 118 -12.01 -55.67 -0.63
C ASP A 118 -10.98 -56.22 -1.63
N LEU A 119 -9.72 -56.38 -1.21
CA LEU A 119 -8.70 -57.14 -1.93
C LEU A 119 -7.56 -57.52 -0.96
N GLY A 120 -7.80 -58.62 -0.24
CA GLY A 120 -6.87 -59.76 -0.12
C GLY A 120 -5.43 -59.49 0.36
N LEU A 121 -5.21 -59.77 1.65
CA LEU A 121 -3.88 -59.97 2.25
C LEU A 121 -3.18 -61.22 1.69
N GLY A 122 -2.14 -61.02 0.87
CA GLY A 122 -1.07 -61.99 0.65
C GLY A 122 0.13 -61.66 1.51
N GLY A 123 0.36 -62.43 2.58
CA GLY A 123 1.45 -62.19 3.52
C GLY A 123 2.82 -62.54 2.96
N SER A 124 3.79 -61.61 3.03
CA SER A 124 5.20 -61.91 3.33
C SER A 124 6.01 -60.63 3.57
N LYS A 125 6.86 -60.69 4.61
CA LYS A 125 8.00 -59.83 4.95
C LYS A 125 7.73 -58.41 5.47
N LYS A 126 8.05 -58.25 6.77
CA LYS A 126 8.30 -56.98 7.46
C LYS A 126 9.36 -56.16 6.71
N ASN A 127 8.94 -55.13 5.98
CA ASN A 127 9.83 -54.04 5.59
C ASN A 127 9.74 -52.95 6.65
N ARG A 128 10.82 -52.76 7.43
CA ARG A 128 11.04 -51.53 8.18
C ARG A 128 11.19 -50.41 7.15
N THR A 129 10.27 -49.46 7.15
CA THR A 129 10.40 -48.20 6.42
C THR A 129 11.54 -47.40 7.05
N THR A 130 12.74 -47.62 6.56
CA THR A 130 13.86 -46.70 6.80
C THR A 130 13.79 -45.68 5.67
N VAL A 131 13.59 -44.41 6.01
CA VAL A 131 13.57 -43.33 5.03
C VAL A 131 15.00 -43.17 4.51
N ASP A 132 15.22 -43.44 3.22
CA ASP A 132 16.49 -43.17 2.54
C ASP A 132 16.75 -41.66 2.58
N LEU A 133 17.61 -41.20 3.49
CA LEU A 133 17.96 -39.78 3.66
C LEU A 133 18.42 -39.14 2.33
N LYS A 134 19.17 -39.87 1.52
CA LYS A 134 19.60 -39.42 0.18
C LYS A 134 18.45 -39.23 -0.81
N LYS A 135 17.37 -40.02 -0.69
CA LYS A 135 16.17 -39.84 -1.53
C LYS A 135 15.33 -38.68 -1.03
N LEU A 136 15.28 -38.46 0.29
CA LEU A 136 14.62 -37.32 0.90
C LEU A 136 15.30 -36.01 0.47
N GLU A 137 16.62 -35.90 0.61
CA GLU A 137 17.39 -34.73 0.17
C GLU A 137 17.24 -34.48 -1.34
N LYS A 138 17.26 -35.54 -2.16
CA LYS A 138 17.03 -35.41 -3.61
C LYS A 138 15.59 -34.96 -3.94
N GLN A 139 14.61 -35.34 -3.12
CA GLN A 139 13.24 -34.87 -3.24
C GLN A 139 13.12 -33.42 -2.76
N GLU A 140 13.73 -33.04 -1.64
CA GLU A 140 13.74 -31.67 -1.13
C GLU A 140 14.44 -30.72 -2.10
N ALA A 141 15.58 -31.10 -2.67
CA ALA A 141 16.28 -30.34 -3.71
C ALA A 141 15.43 -30.18 -4.98
N LYS A 142 14.73 -31.24 -5.43
CA LYS A 142 13.78 -31.15 -6.54
C LYS A 142 12.60 -30.24 -6.22
N THR A 143 12.10 -30.27 -4.99
CA THR A 143 10.97 -29.45 -4.54
C THR A 143 11.37 -27.98 -4.46
N ARG A 144 12.58 -27.70 -3.94
CA ARG A 144 13.19 -26.36 -3.87
C ARG A 144 13.50 -25.80 -5.26
N ALA A 145 14.02 -26.62 -6.18
CA ALA A 145 14.21 -26.23 -7.57
C ALA A 145 12.90 -25.96 -8.31
N LYS A 146 11.83 -26.73 -8.01
CA LYS A 146 10.49 -26.49 -8.56
C LYS A 146 9.85 -25.21 -7.98
N LEU A 147 10.05 -24.94 -6.69
CA LEU A 147 9.67 -23.68 -6.03
C LEU A 147 10.43 -22.47 -6.62
N ALA A 148 11.74 -22.59 -6.85
CA ALA A 148 12.55 -21.54 -7.45
C ALA A 148 12.14 -21.24 -8.91
N LYS A 149 11.87 -22.29 -9.72
CA LYS A 149 11.34 -22.12 -11.08
C LYS A 149 9.95 -21.49 -11.10
N ARG A 150 9.10 -21.81 -10.12
CA ARG A 150 7.78 -21.18 -9.97
C ARG A 150 7.92 -19.70 -9.57
N ALA A 151 8.79 -19.39 -8.61
CA ALA A 151 9.09 -18.02 -8.19
C ALA A 151 9.68 -17.16 -9.33
N GLN A 152 10.58 -17.71 -10.16
CA GLN A 152 11.09 -17.00 -11.34
C GLN A 152 10.01 -16.77 -12.40
N ARG A 153 9.12 -17.74 -12.61
CA ARG A 153 7.98 -17.57 -13.52
C ARG A 153 6.99 -16.52 -13.01
N ASP A 154 6.72 -16.50 -11.70
CA ASP A 154 5.87 -15.51 -11.06
C ASP A 154 6.51 -14.10 -11.09
N LEU A 155 7.85 -13.97 -10.99
CA LEU A 155 8.57 -12.69 -11.18
C LEU A 155 8.50 -12.19 -12.63
N TYR A 156 8.60 -13.09 -13.60
CA TYR A 156 8.52 -12.73 -15.02
C TYR A 156 7.09 -12.39 -15.45
N GLU A 157 6.08 -13.13 -14.95
CA GLU A 157 4.66 -12.84 -15.20
C GLU A 157 4.24 -11.54 -14.49
N SER A 158 4.68 -11.28 -13.26
CA SER A 158 4.43 -10.00 -12.57
C SER A 158 5.09 -8.80 -13.27
N SER A 159 6.30 -8.96 -13.81
CA SER A 159 6.96 -7.91 -14.62
C SER A 159 6.18 -7.63 -15.90
N LYS A 160 5.63 -8.67 -16.54
CA LYS A 160 4.83 -8.56 -17.77
C LYS A 160 3.45 -7.95 -17.52
N VAL A 161 2.83 -8.22 -16.36
CA VAL A 161 1.58 -7.57 -15.92
C VAL A 161 1.83 -6.11 -15.57
N VAL A 162 2.98 -5.75 -14.99
CA VAL A 162 3.39 -4.36 -14.75
C VAL A 162 3.66 -3.62 -16.07
N GLU A 163 4.25 -4.27 -17.08
CA GLU A 163 4.39 -3.69 -18.42
C GLU A 163 3.04 -3.54 -19.15
N GLN A 164 2.11 -4.48 -18.96
CA GLN A 164 0.75 -4.37 -19.49
C GLN A 164 -0.08 -3.29 -18.76
N ALA A 165 0.17 -3.07 -17.47
CA ALA A 165 -0.42 -1.97 -16.70
C ALA A 165 0.17 -0.59 -17.07
N LYS A 166 1.42 -0.56 -17.58
CA LYS A 166 2.05 0.65 -18.13
C LYS A 166 1.52 1.04 -19.51
N ASN A 167 0.99 0.08 -20.28
CA ASN A 167 0.23 0.37 -21.49
C ASN A 167 -1.18 0.81 -21.09
N GLN A 168 -1.29 2.05 -20.60
CA GLN A 168 -2.55 2.69 -20.27
C GLN A 168 -3.46 2.70 -21.52
N ALA A 169 -4.41 1.77 -21.59
CA ALA A 169 -5.68 2.03 -22.24
C ALA A 169 -6.22 3.34 -21.65
N SER A 170 -6.78 4.22 -22.47
CA SER A 170 -7.30 5.48 -21.95
C SER A 170 -8.31 5.19 -20.83
N TYR A 171 -8.39 6.05 -19.82
CA TYR A 171 -9.35 5.90 -18.71
C TYR A 171 -10.78 5.62 -19.22
N GLU A 172 -11.13 6.17 -20.38
CA GLU A 172 -12.39 6.00 -21.10
C GLU A 172 -12.57 4.57 -21.64
N GLU A 173 -11.53 3.97 -22.25
CA GLU A 173 -11.55 2.58 -22.70
C GLU A 173 -11.68 1.60 -21.54
N LEU A 174 -10.99 1.88 -20.42
CA LEU A 174 -11.10 1.07 -19.20
C LEU A 174 -12.51 1.18 -18.60
N PHE A 175 -13.07 2.40 -18.51
CA PHE A 175 -14.40 2.63 -17.96
C PHE A 175 -15.50 1.95 -18.78
N LEU A 176 -15.44 2.02 -20.12
CA LEU A 176 -16.40 1.36 -21.01
C LEU A 176 -16.32 -0.17 -20.93
N LYS A 177 -15.12 -0.72 -20.76
CA LYS A 177 -14.93 -2.17 -20.56
C LYS A 177 -15.44 -2.63 -19.20
N VAL A 178 -15.29 -1.81 -18.17
CA VAL A 178 -15.74 -2.12 -16.81
C VAL A 178 -17.25 -1.91 -16.66
N ASN A 179 -17.85 -0.91 -17.30
CA ASN A 179 -19.26 -0.56 -17.12
C ASN A 179 -20.03 -0.58 -18.46
N PRO A 180 -20.36 -1.77 -19.02
CA PRO A 180 -21.14 -1.86 -20.25
C PRO A 180 -22.57 -1.33 -20.05
N LEU A 181 -23.08 -0.55 -21.02
CA LEU A 181 -24.45 -0.01 -21.04
C LEU A 181 -25.48 -1.09 -21.42
N GLU A 182 -25.54 -2.18 -20.68
CA GLU A 182 -26.66 -3.13 -20.78
C GLU A 182 -27.67 -2.85 -19.66
N ASN A 183 -28.33 -1.69 -19.75
CA ASN A 183 -29.26 -1.19 -18.73
C ASN A 183 -30.72 -1.63 -18.90
N ALA A 184 -31.08 -2.33 -19.98
CA ALA A 184 -32.48 -2.72 -20.20
C ALA A 184 -32.88 -4.06 -19.54
N ALA A 185 -31.95 -5.03 -19.45
CA ALA A 185 -32.28 -6.41 -19.04
C ALA A 185 -32.08 -6.71 -17.54
N HIS A 186 -31.58 -5.73 -16.75
CA HIS A 186 -31.13 -5.96 -15.37
C HIS A 186 -31.80 -5.08 -14.32
N ARG A 187 -32.81 -4.28 -14.70
CA ARG A 187 -33.68 -3.57 -13.75
C ARG A 187 -34.33 -4.58 -12.80
N GLY A 188 -33.93 -4.56 -11.53
CA GLY A 188 -34.49 -5.42 -10.47
C GLY A 188 -33.61 -6.59 -10.03
N LYS A 189 -32.41 -6.79 -10.60
CA LYS A 189 -31.45 -7.75 -10.03
C LYS A 189 -30.88 -7.22 -8.72
N ASN A 190 -30.58 -8.13 -7.79
CA ASN A 190 -29.97 -7.75 -6.51
C ASN A 190 -28.59 -7.10 -6.77
N LYS A 191 -28.33 -5.96 -6.11
CA LYS A 191 -27.10 -5.17 -6.23
C LYS A 191 -26.08 -5.50 -5.14
N ASP A 192 -26.36 -6.52 -4.33
CA ASP A 192 -25.42 -7.00 -3.32
C ASP A 192 -24.21 -7.69 -3.96
N VAL A 193 -23.01 -7.37 -3.47
CA VAL A 193 -21.75 -7.98 -3.89
C VAL A 193 -21.34 -9.00 -2.82
N HIS A 194 -21.32 -10.28 -3.18
CA HIS A 194 -20.80 -11.34 -2.33
C HIS A 194 -19.64 -12.06 -3.01
N LEU A 195 -18.46 -11.95 -2.42
CA LEU A 195 -17.22 -12.51 -2.90
C LEU A 195 -16.66 -13.47 -1.83
N PRO A 196 -16.94 -14.78 -1.94
CA PRO A 196 -16.36 -15.77 -1.05
C PRO A 196 -14.90 -16.04 -1.39
N SER A 197 -14.10 -16.36 -0.37
CA SER A 197 -12.75 -16.94 -0.54
C SER A 197 -11.78 -16.12 -1.39
N ILE A 198 -11.65 -14.82 -1.08
CA ILE A 198 -10.67 -13.94 -1.69
C ILE A 198 -9.28 -14.24 -1.13
N ASP A 199 -8.38 -14.62 -2.03
CA ASP A 199 -6.94 -14.70 -1.80
C ASP A 199 -6.25 -13.57 -2.56
N LEU A 200 -5.58 -12.66 -1.83
CA LEU A 200 -4.79 -11.58 -2.44
C LEU A 200 -3.33 -11.70 -2.04
N ASN A 201 -2.47 -11.72 -3.05
CA ASN A 201 -1.02 -11.76 -2.90
C ASN A 201 -0.42 -10.55 -3.62
N PHE A 202 0.55 -9.88 -2.99
CA PHE A 202 1.34 -8.85 -3.64
C PHE A 202 2.82 -9.20 -3.52
N GLY A 203 3.44 -9.55 -4.65
CA GLY A 203 4.79 -10.12 -4.67
C GLY A 203 4.87 -11.40 -3.83
N SER A 204 5.77 -11.43 -2.85
CA SER A 204 5.93 -12.55 -1.91
C SER A 204 5.00 -12.50 -0.70
N ASN A 205 4.30 -11.38 -0.48
CA ASN A 205 3.51 -11.16 0.73
C ASN A 205 2.04 -11.53 0.49
N ARG A 206 1.53 -12.42 1.34
CA ARG A 206 0.11 -12.76 1.40
C ARG A 206 -0.64 -11.66 2.14
N LEU A 207 -1.51 -10.94 1.44
CA LEU A 207 -2.28 -9.82 1.99
C LEU A 207 -3.60 -10.28 2.59
N LEU A 208 -4.36 -11.10 1.84
CA LEU A 208 -5.61 -11.74 2.30
C LEU A 208 -5.56 -13.23 2.03
N ASN A 209 -6.10 -14.02 2.95
CA ASN A 209 -6.16 -15.48 2.86
C ASN A 209 -7.58 -15.97 3.18
N ASN A 210 -8.26 -16.50 2.17
CA ASN A 210 -9.63 -17.01 2.24
C ASN A 210 -10.62 -16.02 2.88
N ALA A 211 -10.47 -14.73 2.59
CA ALA A 211 -11.30 -13.68 3.15
C ALA A 211 -12.65 -13.61 2.43
N THR A 212 -13.73 -13.29 3.14
CA THR A 212 -15.07 -13.15 2.55
C THR A 212 -15.46 -11.67 2.50
N LEU A 213 -15.71 -11.14 1.29
CA LEU A 213 -16.20 -9.78 1.11
C LEU A 213 -17.71 -9.78 0.84
N THR A 214 -18.51 -9.14 1.69
CA THR A 214 -19.96 -8.98 1.46
C THR A 214 -20.37 -7.51 1.61
N LEU A 215 -20.86 -6.94 0.52
CA LEU A 215 -21.35 -5.57 0.45
C LEU A 215 -22.84 -5.59 0.10
N ALA A 216 -23.68 -5.10 1.00
CA ALA A 216 -25.09 -4.93 0.74
C ALA A 216 -25.35 -3.58 0.07
N SER A 217 -26.30 -3.56 -0.86
CA SER A 217 -26.65 -2.36 -1.62
C SER A 217 -27.09 -1.21 -0.72
N GLY A 218 -26.59 0.00 -0.99
CA GLY A 218 -26.98 1.23 -0.29
C GLY A 218 -26.38 1.39 1.11
N ARG A 219 -25.43 0.54 1.49
CA ARG A 219 -24.65 0.70 2.73
C ARG A 219 -23.35 1.45 2.48
N ARG A 220 -22.81 2.05 3.55
CA ARG A 220 -21.56 2.81 3.52
C ARG A 220 -20.53 2.09 4.39
N TYR A 221 -19.57 1.45 3.72
CA TYR A 221 -18.54 0.63 4.35
C TYR A 221 -17.25 1.44 4.51
N GLY A 222 -16.77 1.57 5.75
CA GLY A 222 -15.44 2.09 6.06
C GLY A 222 -14.43 0.97 6.19
N VAL A 223 -13.41 0.93 5.32
CA VAL A 223 -12.33 -0.06 5.35
C VAL A 223 -11.15 0.48 6.14
N ILE A 224 -10.80 -0.19 7.22
CA ILE A 224 -9.77 0.23 8.17
C ILE A 224 -8.73 -0.86 8.32
N GLY A 225 -7.47 -0.47 8.42
CA GLY A 225 -6.35 -1.37 8.66
C GLY A 225 -5.04 -0.60 8.55
N ARG A 226 -3.96 -1.17 9.10
CA ARG A 226 -2.60 -0.60 8.99
C ARG A 226 -2.14 -0.55 7.53
N ASN A 227 -1.25 0.37 7.23
CA ASN A 227 -0.62 0.48 5.93
C ASN A 227 0.15 -0.79 5.59
N GLY A 228 -0.06 -1.29 4.37
CA GLY A 228 0.57 -2.52 3.88
C GLY A 228 -0.26 -3.80 4.04
N TYR A 229 -1.45 -3.76 4.67
CA TYR A 229 -2.39 -4.90 4.63
C TYR A 229 -3.18 -5.05 3.32
N GLY A 230 -2.90 -4.21 2.32
CA GLY A 230 -3.48 -4.38 0.99
C GLY A 230 -4.83 -3.72 0.76
N LYS A 231 -5.22 -2.70 1.54
CA LYS A 231 -6.49 -1.95 1.35
C LYS A 231 -6.63 -1.42 -0.08
N SER A 232 -5.68 -0.61 -0.54
CA SER A 232 -5.65 -0.08 -1.92
C SER A 232 -5.54 -1.19 -2.97
N THR A 233 -4.80 -2.26 -2.68
CA THR A 233 -4.69 -3.43 -3.58
C THR A 233 -6.02 -4.15 -3.74
N LEU A 234 -6.80 -4.30 -2.66
CA LEU A 234 -8.15 -4.87 -2.70
C LEU A 234 -9.06 -4.00 -3.59
N LEU A 235 -9.05 -2.69 -3.39
CA LEU A 235 -9.87 -1.76 -4.19
C LEU A 235 -9.47 -1.78 -5.67
N ARG A 236 -8.16 -1.78 -5.97
CA ARG A 236 -7.66 -1.85 -7.35
C ARG A 236 -8.07 -3.16 -8.04
N ASN A 237 -7.93 -4.30 -7.37
CA ASN A 237 -8.30 -5.59 -7.95
C ASN A 237 -9.82 -5.72 -8.14
N MET A 238 -10.62 -5.08 -7.28
CA MET A 238 -12.06 -4.90 -7.51
C MET A 238 -12.35 -4.03 -8.73
N ALA A 239 -11.64 -2.90 -8.88
CA ALA A 239 -11.81 -1.97 -9.98
C ALA A 239 -11.49 -2.59 -11.35
N LEU A 240 -10.43 -3.40 -11.40
CA LEU A 240 -10.03 -4.16 -12.58
C LEU A 240 -10.93 -5.38 -12.86
N ARG A 241 -11.90 -5.67 -11.98
CA ARG A 241 -12.76 -6.87 -12.02
C ARG A 241 -11.97 -8.18 -12.08
N GLU A 242 -10.79 -8.23 -11.45
CA GLU A 242 -10.07 -9.49 -11.21
C GLU A 242 -10.83 -10.37 -10.21
N LEU A 243 -11.54 -9.72 -9.29
CA LEU A 243 -12.52 -10.36 -8.43
C LEU A 243 -13.87 -10.48 -9.17
N PRO A 244 -14.61 -11.60 -8.99
CA PRO A 244 -15.84 -11.88 -9.74
C PRO A 244 -17.01 -10.99 -9.30
N ILE A 245 -16.98 -9.72 -9.67
CA ILE A 245 -18.05 -8.75 -9.43
C ILE A 245 -19.08 -8.86 -10.56
N PRO A 246 -20.39 -8.91 -10.27
CA PRO A 246 -21.43 -8.97 -11.29
C PRO A 246 -21.34 -7.81 -12.29
N SER A 247 -21.51 -8.11 -13.58
CA SER A 247 -21.31 -7.13 -14.66
C SER A 247 -22.32 -6.00 -14.67
N HIS A 248 -23.51 -6.22 -14.11
CA HIS A 248 -24.61 -5.26 -14.02
C HIS A 248 -24.43 -4.20 -12.92
N ILE A 249 -23.39 -4.32 -12.10
CA ILE A 249 -23.06 -3.32 -11.06
C ILE A 249 -22.07 -2.33 -11.66
N SER A 250 -22.50 -1.07 -11.76
CA SER A 250 -21.60 0.00 -12.17
C SER A 250 -20.63 0.32 -11.05
N LEU A 251 -19.34 0.29 -11.36
CA LEU A 251 -18.27 0.44 -10.37
C LEU A 251 -17.33 1.56 -10.79
N LEU A 252 -16.97 2.40 -9.83
CA LEU A 252 -16.00 3.46 -10.04
C LEU A 252 -15.01 3.50 -8.89
N TYR A 253 -13.74 3.53 -9.25
CA TYR A 253 -12.63 3.67 -8.33
C TYR A 253 -11.93 5.00 -8.60
N VAL A 254 -11.73 5.77 -7.54
CA VAL A 254 -10.97 7.02 -7.60
C VAL A 254 -9.57 6.75 -7.06
N GLU A 255 -8.59 6.71 -7.96
CA GLU A 255 -7.17 6.69 -7.58
C GLU A 255 -6.67 8.06 -7.15
N GLN A 256 -5.60 8.07 -6.33
CA GLN A 256 -5.06 9.26 -5.69
C GLN A 256 -4.41 10.28 -6.63
N GLU A 257 -4.17 9.96 -7.92
CA GLU A 257 -3.47 10.86 -8.84
C GLU A 257 -4.04 10.83 -10.26
N ILE A 258 -4.62 11.95 -10.70
CA ILE A 258 -5.01 12.18 -12.10
C ILE A 258 -3.98 13.09 -12.77
N HIS A 259 -3.50 12.67 -13.94
CA HIS A 259 -2.66 13.51 -14.79
C HIS A 259 -3.52 14.64 -15.38
N GLY A 260 -3.03 15.88 -15.27
CA GLY A 260 -3.76 17.04 -15.77
C GLY A 260 -3.54 17.22 -17.28
N ASP A 261 -4.62 17.49 -17.99
CA ASP A 261 -4.67 17.72 -19.43
C ASP A 261 -4.99 19.20 -19.73
N ASP A 262 -5.16 19.53 -21.02
CA ASP A 262 -5.56 20.86 -21.48
C ASP A 262 -7.08 21.12 -21.36
N THR A 263 -7.86 20.12 -20.99
CA THR A 263 -9.31 20.23 -20.78
C THR A 263 -9.63 21.16 -19.61
N THR A 264 -10.75 21.89 -19.69
CA THR A 264 -11.22 22.70 -18.56
C THR A 264 -11.70 21.80 -17.42
N ALA A 265 -11.68 22.29 -16.18
CA ALA A 265 -12.17 21.52 -15.04
C ALA A 265 -13.65 21.14 -15.18
N LEU A 266 -14.50 22.06 -15.68
CA LEU A 266 -15.90 21.77 -15.92
C LEU A 266 -16.10 20.68 -16.98
N ASP A 267 -15.41 20.79 -18.12
CA ASP A 267 -15.52 19.81 -19.19
C ASP A 267 -14.99 18.44 -18.76
N ALA A 268 -13.92 18.39 -17.95
CA ALA A 268 -13.38 17.14 -17.44
C ALA A 268 -14.39 16.38 -16.55
N VAL A 269 -15.24 17.09 -15.79
CA VAL A 269 -16.36 16.47 -15.05
C VAL A 269 -17.45 15.99 -15.99
N LEU A 270 -17.83 16.79 -16.98
CA LEU A 270 -18.87 16.43 -17.93
C LEU A 270 -18.51 15.21 -18.79
N ARG A 271 -17.23 15.08 -19.16
CA ARG A 271 -16.67 13.91 -19.88
C ARG A 271 -16.50 12.66 -19.02
N ALA A 272 -16.61 12.78 -17.69
CA ALA A 272 -16.53 11.61 -16.82
C ALA A 272 -17.71 10.65 -17.07
N ASP A 273 -18.87 11.18 -17.42
CA ASP A 273 -20.00 10.40 -17.88
C ASP A 273 -19.81 10.04 -19.36
N VAL A 274 -19.02 8.99 -19.58
CA VAL A 274 -18.65 8.49 -20.92
C VAL A 274 -19.90 8.13 -21.74
N TRP A 275 -20.96 7.66 -21.08
CA TRP A 275 -22.20 7.30 -21.76
C TRP A 275 -22.97 8.51 -22.25
N ARG A 276 -23.06 9.58 -21.43
CA ARG A 276 -23.63 10.85 -21.87
C ARG A 276 -22.84 11.45 -23.03
N GLU A 277 -21.51 11.46 -22.95
CA GLU A 277 -20.67 11.99 -24.04
C GLU A 277 -20.85 11.18 -25.33
N ARG A 278 -20.85 9.85 -25.23
CA ARG A 278 -21.10 8.96 -26.37
C ARG A 278 -22.47 9.22 -27.02
N LEU A 279 -23.52 9.35 -26.23
CA LEU A 279 -24.88 9.61 -26.73
C LEU A 279 -24.99 11.00 -27.37
N LEU A 280 -24.31 12.02 -26.83
CA LEU A 280 -24.25 13.35 -27.44
C LEU A 280 -23.47 13.35 -28.77
N VAL A 281 -22.38 12.59 -28.85
CA VAL A 281 -21.62 12.41 -30.10
C VAL A 281 -22.46 11.64 -31.13
N GLU A 282 -23.19 10.61 -30.70
CA GLU A 282 -24.12 9.85 -31.54
C GLU A 282 -25.27 10.74 -32.04
N GLU A 283 -25.88 11.54 -31.17
CA GLU A 283 -26.92 12.52 -31.54
C GLU A 283 -26.42 13.52 -32.59
N ARG A 284 -25.23 14.10 -32.37
CA ARG A 284 -24.62 15.03 -33.35
C ARG A 284 -24.33 14.33 -34.68
N ALA A 285 -23.82 13.11 -34.65
CA ALA A 285 -23.53 12.34 -35.86
C ALA A 285 -24.81 12.03 -36.65
N ILE A 286 -25.88 11.61 -35.97
CA ILE A 286 -27.18 11.35 -36.58
C ILE A 286 -27.77 12.64 -37.17
N ASN A 287 -27.71 13.76 -36.45
CA ASN A 287 -28.19 15.05 -36.95
C ASN A 287 -27.43 15.51 -38.21
N VAL A 288 -26.11 15.33 -38.25
CA VAL A 288 -25.31 15.64 -39.44
C VAL A 288 -25.70 14.73 -40.61
N GLN A 289 -25.94 13.43 -40.37
CA GLN A 289 -26.39 12.50 -41.40
C GLN A 289 -27.79 12.82 -41.91
N LEU A 290 -28.72 13.20 -41.04
CA LEU A 290 -30.06 13.64 -41.40
C LEU A 290 -30.02 14.91 -42.25
N ALA A 291 -29.25 15.92 -41.84
CA ALA A 291 -29.07 17.15 -42.61
C ALA A 291 -28.48 16.87 -44.01
N ALA A 292 -27.49 15.99 -44.12
CA ALA A 292 -26.93 15.60 -45.41
C ALA A 292 -27.94 14.86 -46.31
N LEU A 293 -28.78 14.00 -45.74
CA LEU A 293 -29.86 13.32 -46.47
C LEU A 293 -30.93 14.31 -46.95
N GLU A 294 -31.26 15.32 -46.15
CA GLU A 294 -32.18 16.39 -46.51
C GLU A 294 -31.63 17.27 -47.64
N GLU A 295 -30.35 17.64 -47.61
CA GLU A 295 -29.70 18.39 -48.69
C GLU A 295 -29.70 17.60 -50.01
N VAL A 296 -29.40 16.30 -49.96
CA VAL A 296 -29.42 15.43 -51.14
C VAL A 296 -30.85 15.25 -51.67
N ALA A 297 -31.84 15.13 -50.79
CA ALA A 297 -33.24 15.06 -51.17
C ALA A 297 -33.73 16.38 -51.81
N ALA A 298 -33.34 17.53 -51.26
CA ALA A 298 -33.64 18.84 -51.82
C ALA A 298 -33.00 19.05 -53.20
N ALA A 299 -31.75 18.60 -53.38
CA ALA A 299 -31.07 18.64 -54.68
C ALA A 299 -31.72 17.72 -55.73
N ALA A 300 -32.15 16.52 -55.34
CA ALA A 300 -32.87 15.61 -56.22
C ALA A 300 -34.24 16.18 -56.63
N ALA A 301 -35.00 16.73 -55.67
CA ALA A 301 -36.28 17.40 -55.94
C ALA A 301 -36.12 18.62 -56.84
N ALA A 302 -35.03 19.40 -56.72
CA ALA A 302 -34.74 20.51 -57.61
C ALA A 302 -34.42 20.08 -59.06
N THR A 303 -33.95 18.85 -59.25
CA THR A 303 -33.58 18.28 -60.56
C THR A 303 -34.79 17.62 -61.25
N GLU A 304 -35.67 16.96 -60.48
CA GLU A 304 -36.88 16.29 -60.99
C GLU A 304 -37.98 17.26 -61.50
N VAL A 305 -37.93 18.55 -61.13
CA VAL A 305 -38.87 19.57 -61.64
C VAL A 305 -38.69 19.83 -63.15
N ALA A 306 -37.60 19.35 -63.78
CA ALA A 306 -37.36 19.51 -65.21
C ALA A 306 -38.00 18.42 -66.12
N GLU A 307 -38.39 17.25 -65.60
CA GLU A 307 -38.97 16.15 -66.38
C GLU A 307 -40.23 15.57 -65.72
N ALA A 308 -41.27 16.39 -65.59
CA ALA A 308 -42.58 15.93 -65.14
C ALA A 308 -43.37 15.29 -66.29
N THR A 309 -43.24 13.97 -66.49
CA THR A 309 -44.32 13.14 -67.06
C THR A 309 -44.34 11.74 -66.46
N ASP A 310 -45.50 11.40 -65.89
CA ASP A 310 -46.06 10.06 -65.67
C ASP A 310 -45.50 9.14 -64.56
N GLY A 311 -46.15 9.18 -63.39
CA GLY A 311 -46.80 8.02 -62.74
C GLY A 311 -46.03 6.70 -62.49
N GLY A 312 -44.70 6.68 -62.51
CA GLY A 312 -43.89 5.48 -62.25
C GLY A 312 -43.62 5.21 -60.75
N PRO A 313 -43.38 3.95 -60.34
CA PRO A 313 -43.03 3.62 -58.96
C PRO A 313 -41.75 4.35 -58.53
N MET A 314 -41.80 5.03 -57.38
CA MET A 314 -40.67 5.70 -56.71
C MET A 314 -39.34 4.99 -56.98
N ASP A 315 -38.38 5.74 -57.52
CA ASP A 315 -37.08 5.20 -57.93
C ASP A 315 -36.38 4.50 -56.75
N MET A 316 -35.72 3.36 -57.00
CA MET A 316 -35.08 2.54 -55.97
C MET A 316 -34.07 3.31 -55.08
N PRO A 317 -33.29 4.28 -55.60
CA PRO A 317 -32.42 5.13 -54.79
C PRO A 317 -33.18 6.03 -53.81
N THR A 318 -34.38 6.49 -54.16
CA THR A 318 -35.21 7.39 -53.32
C THR A 318 -35.80 6.63 -52.13
N ARG A 319 -36.30 5.40 -52.35
CA ARG A 319 -36.79 4.53 -51.27
C ARG A 319 -35.70 4.18 -50.25
N GLN A 320 -34.47 3.92 -50.70
CA GLN A 320 -33.36 3.62 -49.79
C GLN A 320 -32.98 4.82 -48.91
N ARG A 321 -33.11 6.05 -49.44
CA ARG A 321 -32.88 7.28 -48.66
C ARG A 321 -33.98 7.49 -47.62
N GLU A 322 -35.24 7.27 -47.99
CA GLU A 322 -36.38 7.36 -47.07
C GLU A 322 -36.28 6.34 -45.94
N MET A 323 -35.96 5.08 -46.26
CA MET A 323 -35.74 4.03 -45.25
C MET A 323 -34.61 4.38 -44.27
N LYS A 324 -33.47 4.88 -44.79
CA LYS A 324 -32.34 5.31 -43.93
C LYS A 324 -32.70 6.52 -43.07
N ARG A 325 -33.48 7.47 -43.61
CA ARG A 325 -33.98 8.62 -42.84
C ARG A 325 -34.89 8.15 -41.71
N GLU A 326 -35.84 7.26 -41.99
CA GLU A 326 -36.73 6.69 -40.98
C GLU A 326 -35.93 5.95 -39.89
N GLU A 327 -34.97 5.10 -40.27
CA GLU A 327 -34.09 4.40 -39.34
C GLU A 327 -33.31 5.36 -38.42
N LEU A 328 -32.69 6.41 -39.01
CA LEU A 328 -31.96 7.42 -38.25
C LEU A 328 -32.88 8.25 -37.34
N THR A 329 -34.10 8.57 -37.76
CA THR A 329 -35.05 9.30 -36.90
C THR A 329 -35.54 8.46 -35.72
N VAL A 330 -35.77 7.16 -35.92
CA VAL A 330 -36.11 6.23 -34.82
C VAL A 330 -34.94 6.16 -33.85
N ARG A 331 -33.71 5.99 -34.36
CA ARG A 331 -32.50 5.95 -33.53
C ARG A 331 -32.26 7.26 -32.77
N LEU A 332 -32.50 8.41 -33.40
CA LEU A 332 -32.42 9.71 -32.75
C LEU A 332 -33.42 9.81 -31.58
N GLY A 333 -34.65 9.34 -31.78
CA GLY A 333 -35.66 9.29 -30.72
C GLY A 333 -35.24 8.41 -29.54
N GLU A 334 -34.62 7.25 -29.80
CA GLU A 334 -34.06 6.39 -28.74
C GLU A 334 -32.93 7.08 -27.97
N VAL A 335 -31.98 7.70 -28.68
CA VAL A 335 -30.84 8.41 -28.07
C VAL A 335 -31.33 9.59 -27.22
N GLN A 336 -32.29 10.37 -27.73
CA GLN A 336 -32.88 11.49 -26.99
C GLN A 336 -33.64 11.02 -25.74
N ALA A 337 -34.39 9.91 -25.84
CA ALA A 337 -35.05 9.32 -24.67
C ALA A 337 -34.05 8.90 -23.59
N GLN A 338 -32.91 8.32 -23.98
CA GLN A 338 -31.83 7.98 -23.06
C GLN A 338 -31.15 9.21 -22.44
N LEU A 339 -30.90 10.26 -23.23
CA LEU A 339 -30.34 11.52 -22.74
C LEU A 339 -31.26 12.24 -21.74
N ILE A 340 -32.58 12.16 -21.95
CA ILE A 340 -33.59 12.66 -21.01
C ILE A 340 -33.57 11.83 -19.72
N GLU A 341 -33.54 10.50 -19.81
CA GLU A 341 -33.44 9.62 -18.62
C GLU A 341 -32.17 9.88 -17.79
N MET A 342 -31.07 10.31 -18.44
CA MET A 342 -29.80 10.66 -17.79
C MET A 342 -29.74 12.12 -17.29
N ASP A 343 -30.81 12.91 -17.44
CA ASP A 343 -30.85 14.34 -17.12
C ASP A 343 -29.66 15.12 -17.72
N ALA A 344 -29.35 14.87 -18.99
CA ALA A 344 -28.15 15.38 -19.65
C ALA A 344 -28.11 16.91 -19.76
N GLU A 345 -29.26 17.57 -19.84
CA GLU A 345 -29.39 19.03 -19.95
C GLU A 345 -29.02 19.76 -18.64
N SER A 346 -29.40 19.20 -17.49
CA SER A 346 -29.01 19.72 -16.17
C SER A 346 -27.53 19.48 -15.81
N GLY A 347 -26.83 18.68 -16.63
CA GLY A 347 -25.46 18.23 -16.39
C GLY A 347 -24.47 19.36 -16.04
N PRO A 348 -24.37 20.45 -16.82
CA PRO A 348 -23.42 21.54 -16.55
C PRO A 348 -23.68 22.24 -15.21
N ALA A 349 -24.95 22.49 -14.86
CA ALA A 349 -25.32 23.11 -13.59
C ALA A 349 -24.96 22.21 -12.40
N ARG A 350 -25.22 20.90 -12.51
CA ARG A 350 -24.84 19.91 -11.49
C ARG A 350 -23.32 19.81 -11.33
N ALA A 351 -22.58 19.72 -12.43
CA ALA A 351 -21.13 19.66 -12.40
C ALA A 351 -20.52 20.92 -11.77
N ALA A 352 -21.03 22.10 -12.12
CA ALA A 352 -20.60 23.37 -11.53
C ALA A 352 -20.89 23.44 -10.02
N ALA A 353 -22.04 22.93 -9.57
CA ALA A 353 -22.39 22.86 -8.15
C ALA A 353 -21.47 21.93 -7.35
N LEU A 354 -21.18 20.73 -7.88
CA LEU A 354 -20.24 19.76 -7.27
C LEU A 354 -18.82 20.34 -7.17
N LEU A 355 -18.34 20.98 -8.24
CA LEU A 355 -17.04 21.64 -8.26
C LEU A 355 -16.96 22.75 -7.22
N ASN A 356 -18.00 23.59 -7.12
CA ASN A 356 -18.07 24.66 -6.13
C ASN A 356 -18.09 24.12 -4.69
N GLY A 357 -18.86 23.06 -4.43
CA GLY A 357 -18.92 22.39 -3.13
C GLY A 357 -17.56 21.82 -2.67
N LEU A 358 -16.76 21.31 -3.61
CA LEU A 358 -15.38 20.86 -3.36
C LEU A 358 -14.36 22.01 -3.29
N GLY A 359 -14.80 23.27 -3.39
CA GLY A 359 -13.98 24.47 -3.27
C GLY A 359 -13.36 24.97 -4.57
N ILE A 360 -13.84 24.50 -5.74
CA ILE A 360 -13.44 25.01 -7.06
C ILE A 360 -14.40 26.11 -7.50
N SER A 361 -13.95 27.36 -7.35
CA SER A 361 -14.74 28.55 -7.67
C SER A 361 -15.11 28.63 -9.17
N PRO A 362 -16.20 29.32 -9.54
CA PRO A 362 -16.65 29.43 -10.93
C PRO A 362 -15.58 29.95 -11.90
N GLU A 363 -14.72 30.87 -11.46
CA GLU A 363 -13.61 31.37 -12.28
C GLU A 363 -12.60 30.26 -12.58
N GLN A 364 -12.27 29.45 -11.56
CA GLN A 364 -11.33 28.33 -11.67
C GLN A 364 -11.90 27.18 -12.50
N GLN A 365 -13.22 27.02 -12.57
CA GLN A 365 -13.84 25.95 -13.39
C GLN A 365 -13.48 26.06 -14.87
N SER A 366 -13.17 27.27 -15.35
CA SER A 366 -12.71 27.53 -16.71
C SER A 366 -11.22 27.23 -16.94
N TRP A 367 -10.44 27.01 -15.87
CA TRP A 367 -9.01 26.78 -15.98
C TRP A 367 -8.70 25.36 -16.48
N PRO A 368 -7.59 25.18 -17.22
CA PRO A 368 -7.17 23.88 -17.70
C PRO A 368 -6.66 23.00 -16.57
N THR A 369 -6.94 21.69 -16.62
CA THR A 369 -6.67 20.73 -15.55
C THR A 369 -5.17 20.62 -15.20
N LYS A 370 -4.27 20.85 -16.15
CA LYS A 370 -2.81 20.92 -15.92
C LYS A 370 -2.37 22.02 -14.94
N SER A 371 -3.11 23.13 -14.86
CA SER A 371 -2.75 24.28 -14.01
C SER A 371 -3.02 24.04 -12.52
N PHE A 372 -3.85 23.04 -12.20
CA PHE A 372 -4.18 22.67 -10.84
C PHE A 372 -3.07 21.87 -10.19
N SER A 373 -2.84 22.10 -8.90
CA SER A 373 -1.95 21.26 -8.08
C SER A 373 -2.60 19.91 -7.78
N GLY A 374 -1.81 18.93 -7.28
CA GLY A 374 -2.28 17.56 -7.04
C GLY A 374 -3.58 17.48 -6.24
N GLY A 375 -3.71 18.24 -5.14
CA GLY A 375 -4.94 18.21 -4.32
C GLY A 375 -6.17 18.79 -5.02
N TRP A 376 -5.99 19.77 -5.91
CA TRP A 376 -7.07 20.27 -6.76
C TRP A 376 -7.46 19.28 -7.85
N ARG A 377 -6.49 18.52 -8.39
CA ARG A 377 -6.76 17.41 -9.31
C ARG A 377 -7.48 16.26 -8.63
N MET A 378 -7.19 15.99 -7.36
CA MET A 378 -7.93 15.01 -6.56
C MET A 378 -9.39 15.46 -6.32
N ARG A 379 -9.62 16.75 -6.03
CA ARG A 379 -10.99 17.30 -5.98
C ARG A 379 -11.73 17.13 -7.29
N LEU A 380 -11.04 17.37 -8.41
CA LEU A 380 -11.62 17.13 -9.72
C LEU A 380 -11.93 15.64 -9.94
N ALA A 381 -11.04 14.73 -9.53
CA ALA A 381 -11.27 13.29 -9.57
C ALA A 381 -12.52 12.88 -8.80
N LEU A 382 -12.68 13.42 -7.59
CA LEU A 382 -13.86 13.21 -6.76
C LEU A 382 -15.11 13.80 -7.42
N ALA A 383 -15.05 15.01 -7.96
CA ALA A 383 -16.16 15.63 -8.68
C ALA A 383 -16.63 14.78 -9.86
N ARG A 384 -15.67 14.27 -10.66
CA ARG A 384 -15.92 13.33 -11.76
C ARG A 384 -16.64 12.08 -11.26
N ALA A 385 -16.18 11.51 -10.15
CA ALA A 385 -16.76 10.28 -9.62
C ALA A 385 -18.15 10.46 -9.02
N LEU A 386 -18.37 11.55 -8.29
CA LEU A 386 -19.67 11.91 -7.73
C LEU A 386 -20.68 12.26 -8.83
N PHE A 387 -20.22 12.80 -9.96
CA PHE A 387 -21.07 13.12 -11.11
C PHE A 387 -21.61 11.87 -11.80
N CYS A 388 -20.77 10.82 -11.97
CA CYS A 388 -21.17 9.57 -12.63
C CYS A 388 -22.21 8.74 -11.86
N LYS A 389 -22.32 8.93 -10.54
CA LYS A 389 -23.26 8.20 -9.65
C LYS A 389 -23.27 6.67 -9.86
N PRO A 390 -22.12 5.97 -9.78
CA PRO A 390 -22.06 4.50 -9.83
C PRO A 390 -22.85 3.81 -8.69
N ASP A 391 -23.21 2.55 -8.90
CA ASP A 391 -23.85 1.69 -7.89
C ASP A 391 -22.91 1.35 -6.73
N LEU A 392 -21.61 1.17 -7.03
CA LEU A 392 -20.55 0.98 -6.06
C LEU A 392 -19.44 2.02 -6.30
N LEU A 393 -19.36 3.01 -5.41
CA LEU A 393 -18.29 4.01 -5.39
C LEU A 393 -17.21 3.57 -4.41
N MET A 394 -15.97 3.50 -4.90
CA MET A 394 -14.79 3.17 -4.09
C MET A 394 -13.86 4.37 -4.00
N LEU A 395 -13.61 4.85 -2.78
CA LEU A 395 -12.75 6.00 -2.51
C LEU A 395 -11.56 5.56 -1.66
N ASP A 396 -10.34 5.90 -2.11
CA ASP A 396 -9.10 5.54 -1.41
C ASP A 396 -8.43 6.77 -0.79
N GLU A 397 -8.63 6.95 0.51
CA GLU A 397 -8.16 8.08 1.34
C GLU A 397 -8.50 9.46 0.73
N PRO A 398 -9.79 9.77 0.50
CA PRO A 398 -10.18 11.05 -0.08
C PRO A 398 -9.82 12.24 0.80
N SER A 399 -9.70 12.05 2.12
CA SER A 399 -9.39 13.10 3.10
C SER A 399 -7.98 13.70 2.95
N ASN A 400 -7.00 12.93 2.47
CA ASN A 400 -5.57 13.30 2.54
C ASN A 400 -5.17 14.51 1.65
N MET A 401 -6.05 14.94 0.75
CA MET A 401 -5.80 16.08 -0.14
C MET A 401 -6.92 17.13 -0.11
N LEU A 402 -7.86 16.99 0.83
CA LEU A 402 -9.00 17.88 0.99
C LEU A 402 -8.79 18.81 2.18
N ASP A 403 -9.33 20.03 2.06
CA ASP A 403 -9.40 20.94 3.19
C ASP A 403 -10.55 20.56 4.11
N LEU A 404 -10.55 21.09 5.34
CA LEU A 404 -11.65 20.96 6.28
C LEU A 404 -13.02 21.33 5.68
N ASP A 405 -13.09 22.43 4.92
CA ASP A 405 -14.36 22.88 4.29
C ASP A 405 -14.85 21.87 3.23
N ALA A 406 -13.93 21.33 2.43
CA ALA A 406 -14.25 20.37 1.38
C ALA A 406 -14.59 18.98 1.96
N ILE A 407 -13.94 18.58 3.06
CA ILE A 407 -14.26 17.35 3.79
C ILE A 407 -15.66 17.46 4.39
N ALA A 408 -15.99 18.56 5.07
CA ALA A 408 -17.31 18.75 5.67
C ALA A 408 -18.42 18.73 4.61
N TRP A 409 -18.22 19.42 3.48
CA TRP A 409 -19.18 19.37 2.37
C TRP A 409 -19.32 17.94 1.80
N LEU A 410 -18.19 17.21 1.66
CA LEU A 410 -18.21 15.84 1.17
C LEU A 410 -18.92 14.89 2.14
N GLU A 411 -18.75 15.06 3.46
CA GLU A 411 -19.50 14.32 4.48
C GLU A 411 -21.01 14.52 4.28
N ASP A 412 -21.46 15.76 4.22
CA ASP A 412 -22.87 16.11 4.08
C ASP A 412 -23.44 15.54 2.76
N TYR A 413 -22.72 15.67 1.65
CA TYR A 413 -23.13 15.13 0.35
C TYR A 413 -23.24 13.59 0.36
N LEU A 414 -22.26 12.89 0.96
CA LEU A 414 -22.26 11.43 1.04
C LEU A 414 -23.32 10.89 2.01
N VAL A 415 -23.73 11.67 3.00
CA VAL A 415 -24.76 11.27 3.96
C VAL A 415 -26.17 11.55 3.42
N GLU A 416 -26.39 12.72 2.84
CA GLU A 416 -27.72 13.20 2.45
C GLU A 416 -28.11 12.82 1.02
N GLU A 417 -27.20 12.99 0.05
CA GLU A 417 -27.52 12.81 -1.38
C GLU A 417 -27.19 11.42 -1.92
N TRP A 418 -26.18 10.75 -1.36
CA TRP A 418 -25.67 9.48 -1.90
C TRP A 418 -26.55 8.28 -1.52
N LYS A 419 -27.16 7.65 -2.53
CA LYS A 419 -28.01 6.45 -2.38
C LYS A 419 -27.35 5.14 -2.81
N GLY A 420 -26.16 5.22 -3.41
CA GLY A 420 -25.38 4.06 -3.86
C GLY A 420 -24.66 3.37 -2.71
N THR A 421 -23.99 2.27 -3.02
CA THR A 421 -23.08 1.60 -2.08
C THR A 421 -21.76 2.35 -2.07
N LEU A 422 -21.22 2.63 -0.88
CA LEU A 422 -19.93 3.30 -0.72
C LEU A 422 -18.94 2.35 -0.06
N LEU A 423 -17.75 2.23 -0.62
CA LEU A 423 -16.60 1.57 -0.01
C LEU A 423 -15.49 2.60 0.15
N LEU A 424 -15.28 3.03 1.38
CA LEU A 424 -14.38 4.12 1.72
C LEU A 424 -13.18 3.57 2.50
N VAL A 425 -11.98 3.71 1.96
CA VAL A 425 -10.75 3.57 2.75
C VAL A 425 -10.40 4.93 3.30
N SER A 426 -10.34 5.07 4.63
CA SER A 426 -9.90 6.31 5.27
C SER A 426 -9.21 6.01 6.59
N HIS A 427 -8.20 6.82 6.92
CA HIS A 427 -7.60 6.89 8.24
C HIS A 427 -8.22 7.98 9.12
N ASP A 428 -9.10 8.83 8.58
CA ASP A 428 -9.76 9.90 9.32
C ASP A 428 -10.92 9.36 10.17
N ARG A 429 -10.77 9.48 11.49
CA ARG A 429 -11.73 9.01 12.49
C ARG A 429 -13.05 9.77 12.42
N ALA A 430 -12.99 11.09 12.30
CA ALA A 430 -14.19 11.94 12.33
C ALA A 430 -15.02 11.72 11.05
N PHE A 431 -14.33 11.63 9.92
CA PHE A 431 -14.96 11.35 8.62
C PHE A 431 -15.65 9.98 8.62
N LEU A 432 -14.98 8.93 9.12
CA LEU A 432 -15.57 7.60 9.22
C LEU A 432 -16.73 7.54 10.22
N ASP A 433 -16.68 8.29 11.32
CA ASP A 433 -17.76 8.30 12.31
C ASP A 433 -19.05 8.93 11.76
N ASN A 434 -18.92 9.94 10.90
CA ASN A 434 -20.05 10.63 10.27
C ASN A 434 -20.61 9.87 9.06
N VAL A 435 -19.75 9.31 8.21
CA VAL A 435 -20.16 8.73 6.92
C VAL A 435 -20.46 7.23 7.00
N ALA A 436 -19.66 6.45 7.75
CA ALA A 436 -19.75 4.99 7.69
C ALA A 436 -20.92 4.43 8.50
N THR A 437 -21.62 3.44 7.92
CA THR A 437 -22.67 2.66 8.61
C THR A 437 -22.13 1.33 9.12
N ASP A 438 -21.11 0.80 8.44
CA ASP A 438 -20.49 -0.47 8.74
C ASP A 438 -18.96 -0.31 8.56
N ILE A 439 -18.17 -0.93 9.44
CA ILE A 439 -16.72 -0.91 9.39
C ILE A 439 -16.20 -2.31 9.03
N ILE A 440 -15.31 -2.37 8.04
CA ILE A 440 -14.55 -3.55 7.63
C ILE A 440 -13.13 -3.39 8.16
N HIS A 441 -12.77 -4.19 9.15
CA HIS A 441 -11.42 -4.20 9.72
C HIS A 441 -10.56 -5.24 9.01
N VAL A 442 -9.52 -4.77 8.32
CA VAL A 442 -8.51 -5.59 7.65
C VAL A 442 -7.36 -5.84 8.62
N HIS A 443 -7.25 -7.07 9.11
CA HIS A 443 -6.18 -7.49 10.01
C HIS A 443 -5.86 -8.97 9.80
N SER A 444 -4.63 -9.38 10.10
CA SER A 444 -4.20 -10.80 10.10
C SER A 444 -4.64 -11.60 8.87
N GLN A 445 -4.59 -10.97 7.69
CA GLN A 445 -4.99 -11.53 6.39
C GLN A 445 -6.49 -11.88 6.26
N ARG A 446 -7.35 -11.27 7.08
CA ARG A 446 -8.80 -11.49 7.13
C ARG A 446 -9.57 -10.15 7.13
N LEU A 447 -10.87 -10.26 6.89
CA LEU A 447 -11.81 -9.14 6.90
C LEU A 447 -12.88 -9.38 7.97
N ASP A 448 -12.90 -8.55 9.00
CA ASP A 448 -13.91 -8.61 10.06
C ASP A 448 -14.94 -7.48 9.89
N TYR A 449 -16.22 -7.81 10.09
CA TYR A 449 -17.32 -6.86 9.93
C TYR A 449 -17.84 -6.38 11.28
N TYR A 450 -18.02 -5.08 11.38
CA TYR A 450 -18.61 -4.40 12.52
C TYR A 450 -19.74 -3.50 12.02
N LYS A 451 -20.90 -3.59 12.66
CA LYS A 451 -22.02 -2.69 12.39
C LYS A 451 -21.88 -1.48 13.30
N GLY A 452 -22.04 -0.27 12.75
CA GLY A 452 -21.92 0.97 13.49
C GLY A 452 -20.81 1.88 12.97
N ASN A 453 -20.66 3.01 13.66
CA ASN A 453 -19.66 4.03 13.37
C ASN A 453 -18.27 3.63 13.90
N PHE A 454 -17.25 4.45 13.62
CA PHE A 454 -15.87 4.20 14.03
C PHE A 454 -15.73 4.06 15.55
N SER A 455 -16.38 4.92 16.33
CA SER A 455 -16.32 4.91 17.78
C SER A 455 -16.90 3.63 18.40
N GLN A 456 -18.04 3.15 17.87
CA GLN A 456 -18.65 1.88 18.26
C GLN A 456 -17.76 0.69 17.90
N PHE A 457 -17.15 0.71 16.71
CA PHE A 457 -16.17 -0.29 16.31
C PHE A 457 -15.00 -0.36 17.30
N TYR A 458 -14.40 0.78 17.65
CA TYR A 458 -13.23 0.82 18.52
C TYR A 458 -13.55 0.25 19.92
N SER A 459 -14.65 0.70 20.54
CA SER A 459 -15.11 0.18 21.84
C SER A 459 -15.42 -1.31 21.82
N THR A 460 -16.12 -1.79 20.78
CA THR A 460 -16.45 -3.22 20.61
C THR A 460 -15.20 -4.07 20.42
N ARG A 461 -14.22 -3.55 19.67
CA ARG A 461 -12.94 -4.22 19.44
C ARG A 461 -12.14 -4.33 20.72
N GLU A 462 -12.03 -3.26 21.49
CA GLU A 462 -11.33 -3.27 22.79
C GLU A 462 -12.01 -4.22 23.79
N GLU A 463 -13.35 -4.24 23.84
CA GLU A 463 -14.08 -5.17 24.70
C GLU A 463 -13.82 -6.63 24.31
N ARG A 464 -13.86 -6.96 23.00
CA ARG A 464 -13.51 -8.29 22.50
C ARG A 464 -12.08 -8.66 22.86
N ARG A 465 -11.12 -7.74 22.69
CA ARG A 465 -9.70 -7.96 23.01
C ARG A 465 -9.51 -8.22 24.51
N LEU A 466 -10.14 -7.42 25.36
CA LEU A 466 -10.07 -7.57 26.81
C LEU A 466 -10.67 -8.90 27.28
N ASN A 467 -11.80 -9.30 26.69
CA ASN A 467 -12.43 -10.59 26.99
C ASN A 467 -11.56 -11.78 26.54
N GLN A 468 -11.00 -11.74 25.32
CA GLN A 468 -10.05 -12.75 24.84
C GLN A 468 -8.82 -12.84 25.75
N GLN A 469 -8.27 -11.69 26.18
CA GLN A 469 -7.12 -11.65 27.06
C GLN A 469 -7.44 -12.25 28.45
N ARG A 470 -8.60 -11.93 29.02
CA ARG A 470 -9.07 -12.53 30.29
C ARG A 470 -9.30 -14.03 30.16
N GLU A 471 -9.93 -14.48 29.08
CA GLU A 471 -10.12 -15.90 28.81
C GLU A 471 -8.79 -16.63 28.65
N TYR A 472 -7.84 -16.04 27.94
CA TYR A 472 -6.49 -16.59 27.79
C TYR A 472 -5.77 -16.68 29.15
N GLU A 473 -5.77 -15.61 29.94
CA GLU A 473 -5.14 -15.57 31.27
C GLU A 473 -5.79 -16.57 32.24
N ALA A 474 -7.12 -16.68 32.26
CA ALA A 474 -7.84 -17.64 33.09
C ALA A 474 -7.51 -19.08 32.71
N ASN A 475 -7.43 -19.37 31.41
CA ASN A 475 -7.06 -20.70 30.92
C ASN A 475 -5.59 -21.03 31.16
N LYS A 476 -4.69 -20.05 31.03
CA LYS A 476 -3.27 -20.19 31.36
C LYS A 476 -3.08 -20.50 32.84
N LEU A 477 -3.71 -19.74 33.73
CA LEU A 477 -3.64 -19.95 35.18
C LEU A 477 -4.24 -21.30 35.57
N LYS A 478 -5.35 -21.71 34.93
CA LYS A 478 -5.93 -23.04 35.13
C LYS A 478 -4.99 -24.16 34.68
N ARG A 479 -4.30 -24.00 33.54
CA ARG A 479 -3.29 -24.94 33.05
C ARG A 479 -2.10 -25.02 34.01
N GLU A 480 -1.56 -23.88 34.45
CA GLU A 480 -0.45 -23.82 35.41
C GLU A 480 -0.81 -24.50 36.73
N HIS A 481 -2.01 -24.27 37.26
CA HIS A 481 -2.48 -24.90 38.49
C HIS A 481 -2.66 -26.42 38.34
N LEU A 482 -3.22 -26.90 37.22
CA LEU A 482 -3.34 -28.33 36.93
C LEU A 482 -1.96 -28.97 36.76
N GLN A 483 -1.04 -28.31 36.06
CA GLN A 483 0.33 -28.78 35.85
C GLN A 483 1.10 -28.88 37.18
N ALA A 484 1.05 -27.85 38.02
CA ALA A 484 1.69 -27.86 39.34
C ALA A 484 1.13 -28.96 40.26
N PHE A 485 -0.16 -29.27 40.14
CA PHE A 485 -0.77 -30.39 40.86
C PHE A 485 -0.28 -31.74 40.33
N VAL A 486 -0.22 -31.91 39.00
CA VAL A 486 0.32 -33.12 38.37
C VAL A 486 1.77 -33.34 38.80
N ASP A 487 2.62 -32.33 38.67
CA ASP A 487 4.06 -32.44 38.96
C ASP A 487 4.32 -32.77 40.44
N ARG A 488 3.54 -32.19 41.36
CA ARG A 488 3.66 -32.44 42.81
C ARG A 488 3.21 -33.85 43.22
N TRP A 489 2.21 -34.42 42.55
CA TRP A 489 1.56 -35.66 43.00
C TRP A 489 1.75 -36.86 42.05
N ARG A 490 2.46 -36.70 40.93
CA ARG A 490 2.71 -37.76 39.93
C ARG A 490 3.40 -38.99 40.52
N TYR A 491 4.30 -38.81 41.48
CA TYR A 491 5.10 -39.88 42.08
C TYR A 491 4.50 -40.45 43.38
N ASN A 492 3.38 -39.91 43.87
CA ASN A 492 2.75 -40.40 45.09
C ASN A 492 1.67 -41.45 44.78
N ALA A 493 1.87 -42.69 45.24
CA ALA A 493 1.00 -43.84 44.95
C ALA A 493 -0.49 -43.60 45.31
N ASN A 494 -0.78 -42.85 46.38
CA ASN A 494 -2.17 -42.62 46.83
C ASN A 494 -2.91 -41.54 46.04
N ARG A 495 -2.19 -40.64 45.35
CA ARG A 495 -2.79 -39.52 44.59
C ARG A 495 -2.50 -39.56 43.08
N ALA A 496 -1.77 -40.58 42.63
CA ALA A 496 -1.42 -40.79 41.22
C ALA A 496 -2.66 -40.87 40.30
N ALA A 497 -3.75 -41.52 40.75
CA ALA A 497 -4.98 -41.59 39.97
C ALA A 497 -5.64 -40.21 39.75
N GLN A 498 -5.61 -39.33 40.76
CA GLN A 498 -6.11 -37.96 40.65
C GLN A 498 -5.20 -37.08 39.77
N ALA A 499 -3.88 -37.27 39.86
CA ALA A 499 -2.93 -36.61 38.98
C ALA A 499 -3.11 -37.03 37.51
N GLN A 500 -3.35 -38.31 37.23
CA GLN A 500 -3.65 -38.78 35.86
C GLN A 500 -4.99 -38.25 35.31
N SER A 501 -6.02 -38.17 36.15
CA SER A 501 -7.30 -37.56 35.74
C SER A 501 -7.12 -36.09 35.33
N ARG A 502 -6.35 -35.32 36.10
CA ARG A 502 -6.07 -33.91 35.81
C ARG A 502 -5.11 -33.71 34.65
N LEU A 503 -4.19 -34.64 34.41
CA LEU A 503 -3.38 -34.68 33.19
C LEU A 503 -4.25 -34.87 31.95
N LYS A 504 -5.26 -35.75 32.02
CA LYS A 504 -6.24 -35.94 30.93
C LYS A 504 -7.16 -34.74 30.73
N GLU A 505 -7.50 -34.02 31.81
CA GLU A 505 -8.19 -32.72 31.72
C GLU A 505 -7.32 -31.67 31.04
N LEU A 506 -6.02 -31.63 31.34
CA LEU A 506 -5.05 -30.73 30.71
C LEU A 506 -4.94 -31.00 29.20
N GLU A 507 -4.89 -32.27 28.78
CA GLU A 507 -4.86 -32.68 27.37
C GLU A 507 -6.15 -32.36 26.62
N ARG A 508 -7.30 -32.33 27.31
CA ARG A 508 -8.60 -31.95 26.74
C ARG A 508 -8.79 -30.44 26.62
N LEU A 509 -8.06 -29.63 27.39
CA LEU A 509 -8.16 -28.18 27.28
C LEU A 509 -7.58 -27.76 25.92
N PRO A 510 -8.35 -27.03 25.09
CA PRO A 510 -7.87 -26.58 23.79
C PRO A 510 -6.59 -25.75 23.96
N ILE A 511 -5.64 -25.93 23.05
CA ILE A 511 -4.45 -25.08 22.97
C ILE A 511 -4.93 -23.72 22.51
N LEU A 512 -5.02 -22.78 23.46
CA LEU A 512 -5.30 -21.39 23.15
C LEU A 512 -4.02 -20.74 22.68
N GLU A 513 -4.05 -20.23 21.45
CA GLU A 513 -3.03 -19.33 20.94
C GLU A 513 -3.07 -18.03 21.78
N PRO A 514 -1.92 -17.43 22.09
CA PRO A 514 -1.90 -16.12 22.73
C PRO A 514 -2.71 -15.14 21.87
N PRO A 515 -3.52 -14.26 22.49
CA PRO A 515 -4.22 -13.23 21.74
C PRO A 515 -3.19 -12.42 20.95
N GLU A 516 -3.52 -12.13 19.68
CA GLU A 516 -2.65 -11.35 18.81
C GLU A 516 -2.31 -10.02 19.52
N ALA A 517 -1.03 -9.84 19.83
CA ALA A 517 -0.56 -8.60 20.42
C ALA A 517 -0.37 -7.61 19.26
N ASP A 518 -1.19 -6.57 19.23
CA ASP A 518 -0.92 -5.44 18.35
C ASP A 518 0.44 -4.84 18.75
N ASP A 519 1.34 -4.70 17.79
CA ASP A 519 2.62 -4.03 18.00
C ASP A 519 2.35 -2.56 18.36
N VAL A 520 2.37 -2.24 19.65
CA VAL A 520 2.17 -0.88 20.14
C VAL A 520 3.35 -0.03 19.72
N ILE A 521 3.13 0.83 18.72
CA ILE A 521 4.11 1.80 18.26
C ILE A 521 4.23 2.90 19.32
N THR A 522 5.44 3.16 19.82
CA THR A 522 5.67 4.22 20.82
C THR A 522 6.76 5.16 20.36
N PHE A 523 6.38 6.33 19.85
CA PHE A 523 7.37 7.33 19.44
C PHE A 523 8.04 7.95 20.66
N ARG A 524 9.37 8.08 20.60
CA ARG A 524 10.18 8.71 21.64
C ARG A 524 10.99 9.85 21.05
N LEU A 525 10.57 11.08 21.38
CA LEU A 525 11.32 12.29 21.06
C LEU A 525 12.32 12.58 22.19
N PRO A 526 13.58 12.90 21.90
CA PRO A 526 14.55 13.26 22.92
C PRO A 526 14.23 14.65 23.50
N GLU A 527 14.45 14.80 24.81
CA GLU A 527 14.33 16.09 25.49
C GLU A 527 15.38 17.08 24.98
N VAL A 528 14.99 18.35 24.92
CA VAL A 528 15.84 19.45 24.44
C VAL A 528 16.19 20.44 25.53
N GLU A 529 17.32 21.11 25.34
CA GLU A 529 17.78 22.22 26.19
C GLU A 529 16.82 23.42 26.06
N GLN A 530 16.57 24.12 27.17
CA GLN A 530 15.74 25.32 27.14
C GLN A 530 16.52 26.51 26.56
N LEU A 531 15.88 27.25 25.66
CA LEU A 531 16.41 28.47 25.05
C LEU A 531 15.65 29.69 25.57
N ASN A 532 16.37 30.80 25.79
CA ASN A 532 15.75 32.05 26.20
C ASN A 532 14.92 32.65 25.06
N PRO A 533 13.67 33.09 25.31
CA PRO A 533 12.86 33.83 24.34
C PRO A 533 13.52 35.16 23.93
N PRO A 534 13.20 35.71 22.74
CA PRO A 534 12.30 35.19 21.69
C PRO A 534 12.97 34.12 20.80
N LEU A 535 12.22 33.09 20.39
CA LEU A 535 12.75 32.04 19.49
C LEU A 535 12.55 32.41 18.02
N ILE A 536 11.30 32.65 17.64
CA ILE A 536 10.89 33.10 16.31
C ILE A 536 9.84 34.18 16.52
N GLN A 537 10.02 35.32 15.89
CA GLN A 537 9.07 36.43 15.91
C GLN A 537 8.98 37.04 14.52
N LEU A 538 7.76 37.15 14.02
CA LEU A 538 7.39 37.91 12.83
C LEU A 538 6.66 39.15 13.29
N ASP A 539 7.15 40.34 12.90
CA ASP A 539 6.55 41.63 13.22
C ASP A 539 6.06 42.29 11.91
N GLU A 540 4.73 42.42 11.75
CA GLU A 540 4.05 43.05 10.61
C GLU A 540 4.56 42.60 9.23
N VAL A 541 4.75 41.29 9.08
CA VAL A 541 5.34 40.71 7.87
C VAL A 541 4.34 40.66 6.73
N THR A 542 4.77 41.14 5.56
CA THR A 542 4.05 41.03 4.28
C THR A 542 4.89 40.27 3.27
N PHE A 543 4.28 39.29 2.60
CA PHE A 543 4.94 38.41 1.64
C PHE A 543 4.05 38.03 0.45
N GLY A 544 4.67 37.91 -0.73
CA GLY A 544 4.08 37.39 -1.96
C GLY A 544 5.17 36.80 -2.86
N TYR A 545 4.88 35.72 -3.61
CA TYR A 545 5.87 35.14 -4.53
C TYR A 545 6.19 36.06 -5.71
N THR A 546 5.21 36.86 -6.12
CA THR A 546 5.38 37.97 -7.05
C THR A 546 4.97 39.27 -6.36
N PRO A 547 5.60 40.40 -6.70
CA PRO A 547 5.23 41.71 -6.14
C PRO A 547 3.74 42.05 -6.36
N ASP A 548 3.15 41.53 -7.43
CA ASP A 548 1.76 41.77 -7.81
C ASP A 548 0.75 40.86 -7.09
N ARG A 549 1.20 39.78 -6.45
CA ARG A 549 0.34 38.81 -5.75
C ARG A 549 0.79 38.60 -4.32
N ILE A 550 0.34 39.50 -3.44
CA ILE A 550 0.52 39.40 -1.99
C ILE A 550 -0.30 38.23 -1.46
N LEU A 551 0.34 37.32 -0.73
CA LEU A 551 -0.31 36.15 -0.11
C LEU A 551 -0.54 36.33 1.38
N LEU A 552 0.33 37.08 2.06
CA LEU A 552 0.26 37.35 3.50
C LEU A 552 0.52 38.83 3.71
N GLU A 553 -0.32 39.49 4.50
CA GLU A 553 -0.29 40.93 4.74
C GLU A 553 -0.39 41.22 6.24
N HIS A 554 0.57 42.00 6.77
CA HIS A 554 0.63 42.43 8.17
C HIS A 554 0.51 41.29 9.19
N VAL A 555 1.24 40.20 8.97
CA VAL A 555 1.24 39.04 9.86
C VAL A 555 2.22 39.24 11.02
N SER A 556 1.69 39.19 12.25
CA SER A 556 2.49 39.22 13.48
C SER A 556 2.31 37.92 14.26
N VAL A 557 3.38 37.12 14.39
CA VAL A 557 3.35 35.80 15.05
C VAL A 557 4.64 35.59 15.84
N ASP A 558 4.50 35.24 17.11
CA ASP A 558 5.56 34.83 18.02
C ASP A 558 5.46 33.34 18.36
N VAL A 559 6.60 32.66 18.43
CA VAL A 559 6.70 31.24 18.81
C VAL A 559 7.69 31.09 19.97
N THR A 560 7.25 30.39 21.02
CA THR A 560 8.01 30.06 22.23
C THR A 560 8.24 28.54 22.34
N MET A 561 9.06 28.09 23.32
CA MET A 561 9.33 26.64 23.53
C MET A 561 8.07 25.87 23.95
N ASP A 562 7.12 26.53 24.62
CA ASP A 562 5.89 25.89 25.08
C ASP A 562 4.72 26.07 24.08
N SER A 563 4.97 26.76 22.97
CA SER A 563 3.95 27.02 21.96
C SER A 563 3.56 25.73 21.25
N ARG A 564 2.26 25.44 21.24
CA ARG A 564 1.64 24.31 20.52
C ARG A 564 0.57 24.86 19.59
N ILE A 565 0.99 25.18 18.37
CA ILE A 565 0.23 25.97 17.42
C ILE A 565 -0.21 25.09 16.25
N ALA A 566 -1.51 25.07 15.96
CA ALA A 566 -2.03 24.52 14.72
C ALA A 566 -2.31 25.64 13.71
N VAL A 567 -1.83 25.50 12.47
CA VAL A 567 -2.09 26.44 11.38
C VAL A 567 -3.15 25.84 10.48
N ILE A 568 -4.31 26.52 10.37
CA ILE A 568 -5.45 26.07 9.58
C ILE A 568 -5.86 27.11 8.56
N GLY A 569 -6.50 26.65 7.49
CA GLY A 569 -6.97 27.50 6.40
C GLY A 569 -7.15 26.70 5.10
N PRO A 570 -7.81 27.28 4.09
CA PRO A 570 -8.02 26.61 2.81
C PRO A 570 -6.70 26.41 2.04
N ASN A 571 -6.69 25.44 1.14
CA ASN A 571 -5.57 25.11 0.29
C ASN A 571 -5.24 26.28 -0.62
N GLY A 572 -3.96 26.66 -0.64
CA GLY A 572 -3.50 27.84 -1.35
C GLY A 572 -3.67 29.17 -0.59
N ALA A 573 -4.18 29.17 0.65
CA ALA A 573 -4.24 30.38 1.48
C ALA A 573 -2.87 30.90 1.93
N GLY A 574 -1.81 30.10 1.80
CA GLY A 574 -0.46 30.48 2.20
C GLY A 574 0.08 29.77 3.46
N LYS A 575 -0.57 28.71 3.96
CA LYS A 575 -0.12 27.90 5.14
C LYS A 575 1.37 27.51 5.06
N SER A 576 1.77 26.80 4.01
CA SER A 576 3.18 26.41 3.82
C SER A 576 4.11 27.60 3.57
N THR A 577 3.58 28.74 3.11
CA THR A 577 4.36 29.97 2.91
C THR A 577 4.64 30.66 4.25
N LEU A 578 3.63 30.77 5.12
CA LEU A 578 3.79 31.23 6.52
C LEU A 578 4.81 30.35 7.25
N MET A 579 4.76 29.05 7.03
CA MET A 579 5.68 28.10 7.61
C MET A 579 7.13 28.30 7.13
N LYS A 580 7.34 28.45 5.82
CA LYS A 580 8.67 28.76 5.27
C LYS A 580 9.21 30.10 5.77
N LEU A 581 8.34 31.10 5.98
CA LEU A 581 8.70 32.35 6.65
C LEU A 581 9.15 32.06 8.09
N LEU A 582 8.40 31.29 8.88
CA LEU A 582 8.80 30.95 10.26
C LEU A 582 10.13 30.17 10.34
N ILE A 583 10.39 29.26 9.39
CA ILE A 583 11.65 28.51 9.31
C ILE A 583 12.82 29.45 8.95
N GLY A 584 12.57 30.47 8.13
CA GLY A 584 13.56 31.42 7.60
C GLY A 584 14.06 31.06 6.19
N ASP A 585 13.33 30.20 5.46
CA ASP A 585 13.67 29.82 4.08
C ASP A 585 13.26 30.93 3.08
N LEU A 586 12.28 31.75 3.45
CA LEU A 586 11.80 32.89 2.66
C LEU A 586 12.05 34.19 3.43
N ALA A 587 12.55 35.20 2.71
CA ALA A 587 12.69 36.54 3.25
C ALA A 587 11.39 37.34 3.05
N PRO A 588 10.93 38.08 4.08
CA PRO A 588 9.75 38.94 3.95
C PRO A 588 10.01 40.12 3.01
N ILE A 589 8.97 40.62 2.32
CA ILE A 589 9.08 41.84 1.48
C ILE A 589 9.04 43.09 2.37
N LYS A 590 8.16 43.08 3.37
CA LYS A 590 8.04 44.10 4.42
C LYS A 590 7.88 43.41 5.78
N GLY A 591 8.20 44.12 6.85
CA GLY A 591 8.20 43.61 8.22
C GLY A 591 9.57 43.09 8.66
N ASP A 592 9.67 42.70 9.92
CA ASP A 592 10.90 42.20 10.53
C ASP A 592 10.73 40.73 10.96
N GLN A 593 11.79 39.94 10.75
CA GLN A 593 11.85 38.54 11.17
C GLN A 593 13.03 38.36 12.12
N LYS A 594 12.73 38.02 13.37
CA LYS A 594 13.74 37.70 14.40
C LYS A 594 13.76 36.21 14.68
N LYS A 595 14.95 35.63 14.64
CA LYS A 595 15.19 34.22 14.98
C LYS A 595 16.41 34.08 15.88
N ASN A 596 16.32 33.25 16.90
CA ASN A 596 17.46 32.95 17.76
C ASN A 596 18.48 32.07 17.00
N GLY A 597 19.75 32.49 16.95
CA GLY A 597 20.80 31.79 16.19
C GLY A 597 21.16 30.40 16.72
N ARG A 598 20.83 30.06 17.97
CA ARG A 598 21.02 28.71 18.55
C ARG A 598 19.83 27.77 18.32
N LEU A 599 18.74 28.28 17.74
CA LEU A 599 17.53 27.52 17.49
C LEU A 599 17.77 26.47 16.41
N ARG A 600 17.35 25.23 16.70
CA ARG A 600 17.33 24.12 15.74
C ARG A 600 15.88 23.82 15.42
N ILE A 601 15.52 23.84 14.15
CA ILE A 601 14.15 23.58 13.70
C ILE A 601 14.16 22.25 12.95
N GLY A 602 13.29 21.34 13.36
CA GLY A 602 13.06 20.06 12.70
C GLY A 602 11.82 20.21 11.83
N HIS A 603 12.01 20.24 10.52
CA HIS A 603 10.94 20.45 9.56
C HIS A 603 10.57 19.12 8.91
N PHE A 604 9.34 18.66 9.11
CA PHE A 604 8.73 17.55 8.40
C PHE A 604 7.78 18.09 7.32
N SER A 605 8.20 18.02 6.06
CA SER A 605 7.34 18.34 4.90
C SER A 605 6.88 17.08 4.20
N GLN A 606 5.81 17.18 3.41
CA GLN A 606 5.41 16.14 2.46
C GLN A 606 6.57 15.69 1.54
N HIS A 607 7.37 16.65 1.04
CA HIS A 607 8.57 16.39 0.22
C HIS A 607 9.79 15.86 1.01
N HIS A 608 9.70 15.71 2.34
CA HIS A 608 10.85 15.22 3.12
C HIS A 608 11.07 13.71 2.91
N ILE A 609 10.04 12.99 2.46
CA ILE A 609 10.13 11.60 2.01
C ILE A 609 11.02 11.51 0.75
N ASP A 610 10.96 12.51 -0.13
CA ASP A 610 11.74 12.57 -1.37
C ASP A 610 13.23 12.88 -1.13
N GLN A 611 13.57 13.41 0.06
CA GLN A 611 14.95 13.64 0.46
C GLN A 611 15.65 12.39 1.01
N LEU A 612 14.91 11.29 1.19
CA LEU A 612 15.49 10.01 1.63
C LEU A 612 16.25 9.37 0.47
N ASP A 613 17.44 8.83 0.74
CA ASP A 613 18.15 8.04 -0.26
C ASP A 613 17.45 6.69 -0.44
N TYR A 614 16.66 6.57 -1.50
CA TYR A 614 15.88 5.37 -1.82
C TYR A 614 16.72 4.10 -1.98
N LYS A 615 18.00 4.23 -2.37
CA LYS A 615 18.89 3.09 -2.61
C LYS A 615 19.49 2.54 -1.32
N ALA A 616 19.59 3.37 -0.28
CA ALA A 616 20.14 3.00 1.01
C ALA A 616 19.12 2.20 1.86
N THR A 617 19.64 1.47 2.85
CA THR A 617 18.82 0.88 3.91
C THR A 617 18.55 1.93 5.00
N PRO A 618 17.45 1.88 5.77
CA PRO A 618 17.20 2.81 6.86
C PRO A 618 18.34 2.91 7.86
N VAL A 619 18.95 1.77 8.24
CA VAL A 619 20.11 1.74 9.13
C VAL A 619 21.32 2.42 8.47
N GLY A 620 21.63 2.06 7.21
CA GLY A 620 22.75 2.64 6.48
C GLY A 620 22.59 4.16 6.28
N PHE A 621 21.37 4.61 6.01
CA PHE A 621 21.04 6.03 5.86
C PHE A 621 21.27 6.82 7.16
N LEU A 622 20.84 6.29 8.31
CA LEU A 622 21.09 6.93 9.60
C LEU A 622 22.58 6.94 9.97
N THR A 623 23.29 5.84 9.72
CA THR A 623 24.74 5.74 9.96
C THR A 623 25.52 6.74 9.11
N ALA A 624 25.16 6.91 7.83
CA ALA A 624 25.81 7.86 6.94
C ALA A 624 25.59 9.32 7.36
N LYS A 625 24.37 9.65 7.81
CA LYS A 625 23.99 11.02 8.19
C LYS A 625 24.45 11.41 9.59
N PHE A 626 24.51 10.45 10.51
CA PHE A 626 24.95 10.64 11.89
C PHE A 626 26.05 9.61 12.22
N PRO A 627 27.32 9.85 11.87
CA PRO A 627 28.39 8.94 12.26
C PRO A 627 28.60 8.98 13.78
N GLY A 628 28.91 7.83 14.39
CA GLY A 628 29.32 7.74 15.80
C GLY A 628 28.47 6.86 16.73
N ARG A 629 27.47 6.15 16.21
CA ARG A 629 26.72 5.12 16.97
C ARG A 629 26.83 3.75 16.32
N THR A 630 26.60 2.71 17.10
CA THR A 630 26.60 1.33 16.61
C THR A 630 25.35 1.04 15.76
N GLU A 631 25.42 0.10 14.82
CA GLU A 631 24.25 -0.31 14.03
C GLU A 631 23.11 -0.84 14.91
N GLN A 632 23.44 -1.48 16.04
CA GLN A 632 22.45 -2.00 16.98
C GLN A 632 21.68 -0.86 17.65
N GLU A 633 22.35 0.25 18.00
CA GLU A 633 21.66 1.45 18.51
C GLU A 633 20.74 2.06 17.45
N TYR A 634 21.16 2.11 16.18
CA TYR A 634 20.29 2.58 15.10
C TYR A 634 19.08 1.67 14.88
N ARG A 635 19.27 0.36 15.00
CA ARG A 635 18.16 -0.61 14.98
C ARG A 635 17.21 -0.43 16.16
N SER A 636 17.72 -0.29 17.38
CA SER A 636 16.90 -0.04 18.55
C SER A 636 16.15 1.29 18.44
N HIS A 637 16.81 2.32 17.90
CA HIS A 637 16.20 3.62 17.66
C HIS A 637 15.08 3.54 16.61
N LEU A 638 15.34 2.92 15.44
CA LEU A 638 14.32 2.67 14.41
C LEU A 638 13.18 1.78 14.94
N GLY A 639 13.49 0.84 15.83
CA GLY A 639 12.52 0.01 16.52
C GLY A 639 11.54 0.81 17.40
N ALA A 640 12.03 1.88 18.06
CA ALA A 640 11.15 2.80 18.79
C ALA A 640 10.16 3.53 17.86
N PHE A 641 10.53 3.78 16.61
CA PHE A 641 9.61 4.33 15.59
C PHE A 641 8.78 3.25 14.87
N GLY A 642 8.77 2.01 15.36
CA GLY A 642 7.96 0.92 14.80
C GLY A 642 8.55 0.30 13.53
N ILE A 643 9.86 0.45 13.30
CA ILE A 643 10.59 -0.24 12.21
C ILE A 643 11.44 -1.34 12.85
N THR A 644 10.89 -2.56 12.87
CA THR A 644 11.50 -3.72 13.53
C THR A 644 12.01 -4.76 12.53
N GLY A 645 12.91 -5.63 12.99
CA GLY A 645 13.34 -6.83 12.27
C GLY A 645 14.03 -6.55 10.92
N SER A 646 13.58 -7.25 9.89
CA SER A 646 14.13 -7.20 8.53
C SER A 646 13.81 -5.89 7.79
N THR A 647 12.77 -5.16 8.19
CA THR A 647 12.36 -3.89 7.56
C THR A 647 13.47 -2.83 7.61
N GLY A 648 14.26 -2.81 8.69
CA GLY A 648 15.40 -1.89 8.82
C GLY A 648 16.57 -2.19 7.88
N LEU A 649 16.61 -3.40 7.30
CA LEU A 649 17.62 -3.86 6.34
C LEU A 649 17.14 -3.79 4.89
N GLN A 650 15.85 -3.59 4.66
CA GLN A 650 15.31 -3.41 3.32
C GLN A 650 15.70 -2.05 2.75
N LYS A 651 15.70 -1.91 1.43
CA LYS A 651 15.95 -0.62 0.78
C LYS A 651 14.76 0.31 1.03
N ILE A 652 15.05 1.59 1.24
CA ILE A 652 14.03 2.60 1.50
C ILE A 652 13.00 2.66 0.36
N GLU A 653 13.42 2.43 -0.90
CA GLU A 653 12.52 2.36 -2.06
C GLU A 653 11.32 1.41 -1.86
N THR A 654 11.57 0.22 -1.30
CA THR A 654 10.59 -0.84 -1.11
C THR A 654 9.65 -0.64 0.08
N LEU A 655 9.95 0.34 0.94
CA LEU A 655 9.13 0.63 2.11
C LEU A 655 7.82 1.33 1.71
N SER A 656 6.76 1.10 2.48
CA SER A 656 5.50 1.83 2.34
C SER A 656 5.67 3.31 2.70
N GLY A 657 4.78 4.18 2.21
CA GLY A 657 4.82 5.62 2.54
C GLY A 657 4.83 5.89 4.05
N GLY A 658 4.07 5.11 4.83
CA GLY A 658 4.08 5.21 6.29
C GLY A 658 5.35 4.72 6.95
N GLN A 659 5.97 3.65 6.44
CA GLN A 659 7.28 3.23 6.91
C GLN A 659 8.36 4.27 6.59
N LYS A 660 8.34 4.86 5.39
CA LYS A 660 9.23 5.96 4.99
C LYS A 660 9.07 7.17 5.91
N SER A 661 7.83 7.53 6.25
CA SER A 661 7.54 8.62 7.19
C SER A 661 8.09 8.33 8.58
N ARG A 662 7.97 7.09 9.08
CA ARG A 662 8.57 6.69 10.36
C ARG A 662 10.10 6.77 10.33
N VAL A 663 10.77 6.42 9.23
CA VAL A 663 12.22 6.64 9.05
C VAL A 663 12.56 8.13 9.12
N ALA A 664 11.77 8.98 8.47
CA ALA A 664 11.97 10.42 8.50
C ALA A 664 11.77 11.00 9.92
N PHE A 665 10.77 10.55 10.67
CA PHE A 665 10.63 10.91 12.09
C PHE A 665 11.79 10.44 12.96
N ALA A 666 12.30 9.23 12.71
CA ALA A 666 13.51 8.73 13.35
C ALA A 666 14.74 9.58 13.00
N GLN A 667 14.84 10.10 11.78
CA GLN A 667 15.90 11.04 11.43
C GLN A 667 15.75 12.36 12.19
N LEU A 668 14.54 12.91 12.27
CA LEU A 668 14.26 14.18 12.94
C LEU A 668 14.53 14.12 14.45
N SER A 669 14.23 12.99 15.09
CA SER A 669 14.53 12.83 16.52
C SER A 669 16.04 12.88 16.80
N LEU A 670 16.88 12.37 15.89
CA LEU A 670 18.34 12.43 16.04
C LEU A 670 18.91 13.85 15.91
N GLN A 671 18.22 14.75 15.20
CA GLN A 671 18.63 16.16 15.06
C GLN A 671 18.46 16.97 16.35
N ARG A 672 17.72 16.46 17.35
CA ARG A 672 17.41 17.17 18.60
C ARG A 672 16.94 18.61 18.34
N ALA A 673 15.96 18.75 17.45
CA ALA A 673 15.35 20.02 17.11
C ALA A 673 14.61 20.61 18.31
N HIS A 674 14.71 21.92 18.54
CA HIS A 674 14.02 22.62 19.63
C HIS A 674 12.55 22.93 19.28
N ILE A 675 12.29 23.21 18.00
CA ILE A 675 10.94 23.39 17.46
C ILE A 675 10.72 22.36 16.37
N LEU A 676 9.60 21.64 16.46
CA LEU A 676 9.16 20.71 15.45
C LEU A 676 8.07 21.36 14.61
N VAL A 677 8.27 21.39 13.29
CA VAL A 677 7.31 21.92 12.33
C VAL A 677 6.83 20.76 11.46
N LEU A 678 5.55 20.45 11.54
CA LEU A 678 4.92 19.32 10.87
C LEU A 678 3.93 19.81 9.82
N ASP A 679 4.22 19.57 8.56
CA ASP A 679 3.31 19.86 7.43
C ASP A 679 2.58 18.57 7.03
N GLU A 680 1.28 18.51 7.32
CA GLU A 680 0.37 17.38 7.06
C GLU A 680 0.93 16.00 7.47
N PRO A 681 1.30 15.80 8.75
CA PRO A 681 1.88 14.53 9.23
C PRO A 681 0.90 13.34 9.12
N THR A 682 -0.40 13.61 9.02
CA THR A 682 -1.51 12.66 8.86
C THR A 682 -1.47 11.90 7.53
N ASN A 683 -0.96 12.51 6.46
CA ASN A 683 -1.11 11.98 5.10
C ASN A 683 -0.42 10.63 4.84
N HIS A 684 0.58 10.30 5.65
CA HIS A 684 1.35 9.09 5.47
C HIS A 684 1.43 8.24 6.74
N LEU A 685 0.96 8.73 7.89
CA LEU A 685 0.95 7.98 9.14
C LEU A 685 -0.37 7.21 9.30
N ASP A 686 -0.24 5.97 9.76
CA ASP A 686 -1.39 5.18 10.22
C ASP A 686 -2.00 5.80 11.49
N VAL A 687 -3.25 5.45 11.76
CA VAL A 687 -4.00 5.76 13.00
C VAL A 687 -3.15 5.51 14.26
N GLU A 688 -2.50 4.34 14.35
CA GLU A 688 -1.63 3.98 15.48
C GLU A 688 -0.36 4.84 15.56
N GLY A 689 0.24 5.17 14.40
CA GLY A 689 1.45 5.99 14.33
C GLY A 689 1.15 7.45 14.70
N LEU A 690 -0.05 7.92 14.35
CA LEU A 690 -0.54 9.25 14.70
C LEU A 690 -0.82 9.37 16.20
N ASP A 691 -1.42 8.36 16.83
CA ASP A 691 -1.61 8.31 18.30
C ASP A 691 -0.26 8.28 19.04
N ALA A 692 0.69 7.52 18.51
CA ALA A 692 2.04 7.46 19.03
C ALA A 692 2.73 8.84 18.94
N LEU A 693 2.57 9.55 17.82
CA LEU A 693 3.10 10.90 17.62
C LEU A 693 2.43 11.92 18.54
N ALA A 694 1.10 11.90 18.66
CA ALA A 694 0.36 12.79 19.54
C ALA A 694 0.77 12.60 21.00
N SER A 695 0.89 11.36 21.44
CA SER A 695 1.38 11.00 22.77
C SER A 695 2.82 11.43 23.01
N ALA A 696 3.69 11.33 21.99
CA ALA A 696 5.07 11.76 22.08
C ALA A 696 5.18 13.29 22.18
N ILE A 697 4.44 14.03 21.33
CA ILE A 697 4.39 15.50 21.34
C ILE A 697 3.89 16.01 22.69
N LYS A 698 2.87 15.38 23.27
CA LYS A 698 2.31 15.78 24.57
C LYS A 698 3.31 15.65 25.71
N LYS A 699 4.19 14.65 25.67
CA LYS A 699 5.26 14.43 26.67
C LYS A 699 6.50 15.29 26.41
N TRP A 700 6.66 15.80 25.19
CA TRP A 700 7.85 16.51 24.75
C TRP A 700 7.87 17.98 25.20
N ASN A 701 9.07 18.47 25.52
CA ASN A 701 9.33 19.78 26.13
C ASN A 701 9.72 20.89 25.13
N GLY A 702 9.57 20.65 23.83
CA GLY A 702 9.84 21.61 22.77
C GLY A 702 8.58 22.18 22.12
N GLY A 703 8.78 23.21 21.29
CA GLY A 703 7.69 23.92 20.61
C GLY A 703 7.22 23.14 19.39
N VAL A 704 5.92 23.13 19.13
CA VAL A 704 5.33 22.39 18.00
C VAL A 704 4.44 23.31 17.17
N ILE A 705 4.68 23.30 15.86
CA ILE A 705 3.84 23.95 14.86
C ILE A 705 3.34 22.86 13.92
N VAL A 706 2.02 22.71 13.80
CA VAL A 706 1.39 21.68 12.99
C VAL A 706 0.50 22.34 11.95
N ILE A 707 0.64 21.94 10.69
CA ILE A 707 -0.38 22.10 9.66
C ILE A 707 -1.04 20.73 9.53
N SER A 708 -2.34 20.65 9.83
CA SER A 708 -3.09 19.41 9.71
C SER A 708 -4.57 19.72 9.51
N HIS A 709 -5.26 18.81 8.85
CA HIS A 709 -6.72 18.79 8.75
C HIS A 709 -7.38 17.86 9.77
N ASP A 710 -6.62 17.08 10.54
CA ASP A 710 -7.18 16.15 11.54
C ASP A 710 -7.54 16.87 12.85
N GLN A 711 -8.84 16.92 13.13
CA GLN A 711 -9.38 17.52 14.35
C GLN A 711 -8.93 16.83 15.64
N THR A 712 -8.82 15.50 15.61
CA THR A 712 -8.44 14.73 16.80
C THR A 712 -6.98 14.99 17.12
N PHE A 713 -6.11 14.94 16.11
CA PHE A 713 -4.69 15.23 16.27
C PHE A 713 -4.44 16.65 16.80
N ILE A 714 -5.09 17.65 16.23
CA ILE A 714 -4.96 19.05 16.66
C ILE A 714 -5.45 19.19 18.11
N LYS A 715 -6.58 18.58 18.46
CA LYS A 715 -7.14 18.67 19.81
C LYS A 715 -6.26 18.03 20.87
N GLU A 716 -5.55 16.95 20.53
CA GLU A 716 -4.66 16.28 21.48
C GLU A 716 -3.30 16.97 21.63
N THR A 717 -2.84 17.66 20.60
CA THR A 717 -1.46 18.20 20.52
C THR A 717 -1.35 19.71 20.66
N CYS A 718 -2.36 20.47 20.27
CA CYS A 718 -2.30 21.93 20.11
C CYS A 718 -3.25 22.68 21.06
N ASN A 719 -2.82 23.84 21.53
CA ASN A 719 -3.58 24.70 22.45
C ASN A 719 -4.04 26.00 21.77
N GLU A 720 -3.42 26.34 20.64
CA GLU A 720 -3.64 27.57 19.91
C GLU A 720 -3.78 27.28 18.43
N VAL A 721 -4.55 28.12 17.74
CA VAL A 721 -4.79 27.99 16.30
C VAL A 721 -4.49 29.30 15.61
N ILE A 722 -3.77 29.25 14.49
CA ILE A 722 -3.62 30.36 13.56
C ILE A 722 -4.48 30.07 12.34
N VAL A 723 -5.48 30.91 12.12
CA VAL A 723 -6.35 30.84 10.94
C VAL A 723 -5.78 31.74 9.85
N VAL A 724 -5.40 31.14 8.71
CA VAL A 724 -4.90 31.85 7.53
C VAL A 724 -6.03 31.96 6.52
N ARG A 725 -6.57 33.17 6.32
CA ARG A 725 -7.65 33.45 5.37
C ARG A 725 -7.53 34.85 4.79
N ASN A 726 -7.79 34.99 3.50
CA ASN A 726 -7.81 36.27 2.78
C ASN A 726 -6.55 37.13 3.02
N GLY A 727 -5.38 36.50 3.05
CA GLY A 727 -4.11 37.19 3.25
C GLY A 727 -3.77 37.57 4.70
N LYS A 728 -4.63 37.26 5.67
CA LYS A 728 -4.38 37.53 7.09
C LYS A 728 -4.16 36.22 7.85
N ALA A 729 -3.27 36.25 8.82
CA ALA A 729 -3.06 35.17 9.78
C ALA A 729 -3.46 35.67 11.17
N VAL A 730 -4.57 35.14 11.70
CA VAL A 730 -5.11 35.56 13.00
C VAL A 730 -4.90 34.43 14.02
N ARG A 731 -4.20 34.74 15.11
CA ARG A 731 -4.01 33.83 16.25
C ARG A 731 -5.26 33.84 17.13
N LYS A 732 -5.85 32.67 17.35
CA LYS A 732 -7.00 32.43 18.24
C LYS A 732 -6.64 31.33 19.25
N ARG A 733 -7.26 31.37 20.43
CA ARG A 733 -7.16 30.27 21.40
C ARG A 733 -8.01 29.09 20.93
N PHE A 734 -7.53 27.87 21.13
CA PHE A 734 -8.28 26.68 20.73
C PHE A 734 -9.25 26.24 21.84
N ASP A 735 -10.56 26.35 21.58
CA ASP A 735 -11.61 25.93 22.53
C ASP A 735 -12.09 24.49 22.30
N GLY A 736 -11.37 23.69 21.50
CA GLY A 736 -11.65 22.27 21.30
C GLY A 736 -12.54 21.93 20.09
N ASN A 737 -13.06 22.93 19.37
CA ASN A 737 -13.85 22.72 18.16
C ASN A 737 -13.31 23.56 16.98
N LEU A 738 -12.75 22.88 15.98
CA LEU A 738 -12.20 23.53 14.78
C LEU A 738 -13.27 24.23 13.94
N ARG A 739 -14.50 23.69 13.88
CA ARG A 739 -15.58 24.28 13.09
C ARG A 739 -15.97 25.66 13.63
N ALA A 740 -16.12 25.80 14.95
CA ALA A 740 -16.44 27.09 15.57
C ALA A 740 -15.37 28.16 15.28
N VAL A 741 -14.09 27.79 15.35
CA VAL A 741 -12.96 28.71 15.15
C VAL A 741 -12.83 29.20 13.69
N LEU A 742 -13.32 28.41 12.72
CA LEU A 742 -13.30 28.72 11.28
C LEU A 742 -14.47 29.59 10.82
N PHE A 743 -15.64 29.44 11.46
CA PHE A 743 -16.88 30.17 11.09
C PHE A 743 -17.09 31.46 11.90
N ASP A 744 -16.44 31.62 13.05
CA ASP A 744 -16.25 32.90 13.77
C ASP A 744 -15.03 33.67 13.25
#